data_AF-W4GNY0-F1
#
_entry.id   AF-W4GNY0-F1
#
_cell.length_a   1.000
_cell.length_b   1.000
_cell.length_c   1.000
_cell.angle_alpha   90.00
_cell.angle_beta   90.00
_cell.angle_gamma   90.00
#
_symmetry.space_group_name_H-M   'P 1'
#
loop_
_entity.id
_entity.type
_entity.pdbx_description
1 polymer ?
#
loop_
_entity_poly.entity_id
_entity_poly.type
_entity_poly.pdbx_seq_one_letter_code
_entity_poly.pdbx_strand_id
1 'polypeptide(L)'
;MPSLGWFVLLSVVADAAQPWWSMLELIESSDASAEADSPPSRCCFNDGDLISLRADTDLFMGRCDGCVPGGAYQDSAFVHVSDPKDAPWAQWKVFNTLDGKLVLQADTGKFLGRCNNCAPGAAYPDEAFVHVEDWHTSPWAQWVCVDAGNGKIALQADSGRYLARCNSCLPGAYPNAAFVHATSVSEAYAQWTVVSKNPSVGLCAPNAITPPPTTTCIPTSAPAPITTAPTTKPVTTAPPTTAPPVTTTPAPTAPITTTPKPTTTTPKPTTTAPVTAAPTTTTPTPTTTTPKPTTTTPKPTTTAPVTAAPTTTTPAPTPVPKPCPARVRKAWTAHTDAEKALFQNALEQAMVRGFHHKFIEVHLESKSEHEAHDCLFFLWHRRYLLAYETMLRSLGDQYRCITLPFWDFSTLSAKYATGSCSTFPECNPLLSDMGALETVGYDLGAGTYTVSGAGCQADTCVKSAHPVTRNFCQSQDAFSTKRCYQCIPRNKWSLTAPPSDTYISNVYNQLFSSKPYDFTKVTKGVQYRYHNGIHGALASTMGTFASPGDPIFYVHHATVDALYAIYYQCVVPPLNVDLKHSTVWPNRADWGASCSKVRNGVTGAYEPTDHLTMNLIGANGKYVDVQDPSSVLKPFFDAVGLQTFADLYDIRALGEMSYSYDFGLSSLGGLAQQCDKYGSPTTVRVGLEEATTDEVVSKEDQFMREMYLYCQAQNVPQDQIMERINWMQCVFHNECKQGVFDYSDAFRTSFDVHGSPYCYVTISQLANRTLSINVPGWEQVYARHYSCASTVM
;
A
#
# COMPACT_ATOMS: atom_id res chain seq x y z
N MET A 1 24.31 41.37 -37.28
CA MET A 1 23.78 40.47 -38.33
C MET A 1 24.91 40.15 -39.29
N PRO A 2 25.01 38.93 -39.85
CA PRO A 2 24.40 37.65 -39.43
C PRO A 2 25.37 36.95 -38.43
N SER A 3 25.80 35.67 -38.40
CA SER A 3 25.47 34.42 -39.14
C SER A 3 26.00 33.15 -38.41
N LEU A 4 25.15 32.12 -38.33
CA LEU A 4 25.41 30.66 -38.47
C LEU A 4 26.35 29.89 -37.49
N GLY A 5 25.89 28.68 -37.12
CA GLY A 5 26.60 27.66 -36.31
C GLY A 5 25.78 27.21 -35.08
N TRP A 6 24.75 26.38 -35.18
CA TRP A 6 24.79 24.89 -35.22
C TRP A 6 25.73 24.24 -34.19
N PHE A 7 25.22 23.81 -33.02
CA PHE A 7 24.94 22.38 -32.72
C PHE A 7 24.26 22.13 -31.35
N VAL A 8 23.57 20.99 -31.27
CA VAL A 8 22.86 20.28 -30.19
C VAL A 8 23.39 20.43 -28.74
N LEU A 9 22.46 20.49 -27.77
CA LEU A 9 22.64 19.92 -26.42
C LEU A 9 21.29 19.49 -25.81
N LEU A 10 21.34 18.57 -24.83
CA LEU A 10 20.17 18.03 -24.11
C LEU A 10 19.60 19.05 -23.10
N SER A 11 18.30 18.96 -22.83
CA SER A 11 17.71 19.29 -21.53
C SER A 11 16.43 18.46 -21.31
N VAL A 12 16.13 18.14 -20.06
CA VAL A 12 15.02 17.28 -19.63
C VAL A 12 13.89 18.14 -19.05
N VAL A 13 12.66 17.68 -19.28
CA VAL A 13 11.37 18.05 -18.64
C VAL A 13 11.43 19.15 -17.57
N ALA A 14 10.92 20.32 -17.92
CA ALA A 14 10.19 21.23 -17.03
C ALA A 14 9.38 22.23 -17.87
N ASP A 15 8.05 22.23 -17.78
CA ASP A 15 7.29 23.45 -18.03
C ASP A 15 5.92 23.46 -17.31
N ALA A 16 5.53 24.67 -16.89
CA ALA A 16 4.44 25.09 -16.02
C ALA A 16 3.22 24.16 -15.79
N ALA A 17 3.09 23.66 -14.55
CA ALA A 17 1.78 23.59 -13.90
C ALA A 17 1.50 24.95 -13.21
N GLN A 18 0.31 25.52 -13.40
CA GLN A 18 -0.13 26.73 -12.67
C GLN A 18 -0.90 26.32 -11.40
N PRO A 19 -0.67 26.96 -10.25
CA PRO A 19 -1.42 26.65 -9.03
C PRO A 19 -2.89 27.09 -9.17
N TRP A 20 -3.82 26.17 -8.86
CA TRP A 20 -5.26 26.30 -9.15
C TRP A 20 -5.98 27.45 -8.41
N TRP A 21 -5.33 28.10 -7.46
CA TRP A 21 -5.90 29.19 -6.64
C TRP A 21 -6.10 30.53 -7.39
N SER A 22 -5.58 30.66 -8.63
CA SER A 22 -5.40 31.97 -9.29
C SER A 22 -6.43 32.33 -10.38
N MET A 23 -7.65 31.79 -10.34
CA MET A 23 -8.74 32.16 -11.26
C MET A 23 -10.10 32.27 -10.56
N LEU A 24 -10.35 33.40 -9.88
CA LEU A 24 -11.69 33.73 -9.36
C LEU A 24 -11.98 35.24 -9.20
N GLU A 25 -11.49 36.05 -10.14
CA GLU A 25 -12.08 37.35 -10.47
C GLU A 25 -12.40 37.38 -11.98
N LEU A 26 -13.42 38.15 -12.35
CA LEU A 26 -14.02 38.23 -13.71
C LEU A 26 -14.76 36.96 -14.18
N ILE A 27 -16.02 36.83 -13.76
CA ILE A 27 -17.20 36.85 -14.66
C ILE A 27 -18.45 37.12 -13.78
N GLU A 28 -19.06 38.29 -13.97
CA GLU A 28 -20.45 38.56 -13.59
C GLU A 28 -21.28 38.76 -14.86
N SER A 29 -22.56 38.37 -14.81
CA SER A 29 -23.61 38.62 -15.81
C SER A 29 -23.40 38.07 -17.24
N SER A 30 -24.12 37.00 -17.57
CA SER A 30 -25.09 37.03 -18.68
C SER A 30 -26.08 35.86 -18.58
N ASP A 31 -27.33 36.12 -18.94
CA ASP A 31 -28.57 35.34 -18.78
C ASP A 31 -28.56 33.80 -19.01
N ALA A 32 -29.53 33.14 -18.39
CA ALA A 32 -29.88 31.75 -18.65
C ALA A 32 -30.92 31.60 -19.78
N SER A 33 -30.72 30.65 -20.70
CA SER A 33 -31.81 29.89 -21.35
C SER A 33 -31.28 28.75 -22.23
N ALA A 34 -32.17 27.79 -22.55
CA ALA A 34 -32.00 26.67 -23.48
C ALA A 34 -30.98 25.56 -23.10
N GLU A 35 -31.46 24.56 -22.36
CA GLU A 35 -30.92 23.20 -22.49
C GLU A 35 -31.15 22.66 -23.91
N ALA A 36 -30.21 21.87 -24.42
CA ALA A 36 -30.39 21.02 -25.59
C ALA A 36 -29.61 19.72 -25.37
N ASP A 37 -30.22 18.56 -25.64
CA ASP A 37 -29.64 17.24 -25.40
C ASP A 37 -28.28 17.08 -26.09
N SER A 38 -27.19 17.10 -25.31
CA SER A 38 -25.90 16.57 -25.74
C SER A 38 -25.98 15.04 -25.73
N PRO A 39 -25.75 14.33 -26.86
CA PRO A 39 -25.81 12.88 -26.86
C PRO A 39 -24.76 12.29 -25.90
N PRO A 40 -25.10 11.19 -25.20
CA PRO A 40 -24.19 10.55 -24.24
C PRO A 40 -22.86 10.18 -24.88
N SER A 41 -21.77 10.51 -24.16
CA SER A 41 -20.41 10.26 -24.63
C SER A 41 -20.14 8.79 -24.87
N ARG A 42 -19.27 8.53 -25.85
CA ARG A 42 -18.78 7.21 -26.23
C ARG A 42 -17.42 6.94 -25.59
N CYS A 43 -17.12 5.65 -25.41
CA CYS A 43 -15.96 5.05 -24.73
C CYS A 43 -16.18 4.49 -23.31
N CYS A 44 -17.37 4.57 -22.72
CA CYS A 44 -17.67 3.79 -21.50
C CYS A 44 -17.91 2.30 -21.84
N PHE A 45 -16.95 1.43 -21.52
CA PHE A 45 -17.03 -0.03 -21.68
C PHE A 45 -16.77 -0.76 -20.37
N ASN A 46 -17.40 -1.92 -20.20
CA ASN A 46 -17.18 -2.83 -19.07
C ASN A 46 -16.25 -3.97 -19.48
N ASP A 47 -15.55 -4.56 -18.52
CA ASP A 47 -14.67 -5.69 -18.79
C ASP A 47 -15.46 -6.92 -19.25
N GLY A 48 -15.14 -7.39 -20.45
CA GLY A 48 -15.85 -8.46 -21.13
C GLY A 48 -17.02 -8.02 -22.03
N ASP A 49 -17.27 -6.71 -22.19
CA ASP A 49 -18.20 -6.20 -23.21
C ASP A 49 -17.77 -6.70 -24.60
N LEU A 50 -18.74 -7.15 -25.40
CA LEU A 50 -18.51 -7.76 -26.71
C LEU A 50 -19.01 -6.81 -27.82
N ILE A 51 -18.10 -6.35 -28.67
CA ILE A 51 -18.37 -5.31 -29.68
C ILE A 51 -17.94 -5.73 -31.09
N SER A 52 -18.54 -5.09 -32.08
CA SER A 52 -18.09 -5.10 -33.47
C SER A 52 -17.93 -3.67 -33.96
N LEU A 53 -16.81 -3.39 -34.62
CA LEU A 53 -16.43 -2.05 -35.05
C LEU A 53 -16.75 -1.88 -36.54
N ARG A 54 -17.80 -1.11 -36.84
CA ARG A 54 -18.24 -0.83 -38.23
C ARG A 54 -17.55 0.41 -38.79
N ALA A 55 -16.91 0.29 -39.94
CA ALA A 55 -16.21 1.37 -40.62
C ALA A 55 -17.15 2.30 -41.41
N ASP A 56 -16.57 3.29 -42.08
CA ASP A 56 -17.22 4.18 -43.04
C ASP A 56 -17.73 3.50 -44.33
N THR A 57 -17.37 2.24 -44.57
CA THR A 57 -17.88 1.41 -45.68
C THR A 57 -19.05 0.49 -45.27
N ASP A 58 -19.61 0.68 -44.07
CA ASP A 58 -20.62 -0.17 -43.40
C ASP A 58 -20.23 -1.66 -43.21
N LEU A 59 -19.03 -2.06 -43.62
CA LEU A 59 -18.39 -3.32 -43.27
C LEU A 59 -17.72 -3.23 -41.89
N PHE A 60 -17.53 -4.38 -41.27
CA PHE A 60 -16.96 -4.54 -39.93
C PHE A 60 -15.50 -4.97 -39.98
N MET A 61 -14.71 -4.46 -39.03
CA MET A 61 -13.35 -4.91 -38.79
C MET A 61 -13.34 -6.28 -38.09
N GLY A 62 -12.60 -7.23 -38.64
CA GLY A 62 -12.35 -8.55 -38.06
C GLY A 62 -10.93 -9.04 -38.30
N ARG A 63 -10.56 -10.08 -37.55
CA ARG A 63 -9.33 -10.86 -37.76
C ARG A 63 -9.40 -11.61 -39.09
N CYS A 64 -8.30 -11.58 -39.84
CA CYS A 64 -8.16 -12.15 -41.17
C CYS A 64 -6.88 -13.01 -41.19
N ASP A 65 -7.07 -14.32 -41.28
CA ASP A 65 -6.04 -15.35 -41.25
C ASP A 65 -5.30 -15.44 -42.61
N GLY A 66 -3.98 -15.24 -42.60
CA GLY A 66 -3.12 -15.35 -43.79
C GLY A 66 -3.32 -14.23 -44.83
N CYS A 67 -4.06 -13.17 -44.50
CA CYS A 67 -4.52 -12.16 -45.45
C CYS A 67 -3.45 -11.15 -45.91
N VAL A 68 -2.24 -11.18 -45.32
CA VAL A 68 -1.09 -10.33 -45.69
C VAL A 68 0.03 -11.21 -46.28
N PRO A 69 0.28 -11.16 -47.59
CA PRO A 69 1.33 -11.96 -48.23
C PRO A 69 2.73 -11.64 -47.67
N GLY A 70 3.30 -12.57 -46.91
CA GLY A 70 4.61 -12.40 -46.25
C GLY A 70 4.58 -11.50 -45.01
N GLY A 71 3.41 -11.25 -44.41
CA GLY A 71 3.29 -10.54 -43.14
C GLY A 71 4.03 -11.23 -41.99
N ALA A 72 4.49 -10.46 -41.00
CA ALA A 72 5.25 -10.94 -39.84
C ALA A 72 4.44 -11.83 -38.89
N TYR A 73 3.11 -11.72 -38.92
CA TYR A 73 2.18 -12.54 -38.16
C TYR A 73 1.05 -13.06 -39.06
N GLN A 74 0.49 -14.21 -38.70
CA GLN A 74 -0.57 -14.87 -39.45
C GLN A 74 -1.92 -14.13 -39.37
N ASP A 75 -2.24 -13.57 -38.21
CA ASP A 75 -3.53 -12.95 -37.92
C ASP A 75 -3.48 -11.43 -38.05
N SER A 76 -4.08 -10.91 -39.11
CA SER A 76 -4.14 -9.47 -39.46
C SER A 76 -5.54 -8.89 -39.24
N ALA A 77 -5.71 -7.56 -39.22
CA ALA A 77 -7.02 -6.92 -39.07
C ALA A 77 -7.49 -6.25 -40.37
N PHE A 78 -8.68 -6.62 -40.85
CA PHE A 78 -9.26 -6.13 -42.10
C PHE A 78 -10.73 -5.75 -41.93
N VAL A 79 -11.21 -4.81 -42.76
CA VAL A 79 -12.61 -4.40 -42.82
C VAL A 79 -13.30 -5.14 -43.97
N HIS A 80 -13.81 -6.33 -43.68
CA HIS A 80 -14.29 -7.27 -44.70
C HIS A 80 -15.58 -8.04 -44.33
N VAL A 81 -16.07 -7.94 -43.09
CA VAL A 81 -17.24 -8.69 -42.62
C VAL A 81 -18.52 -7.87 -42.83
N SER A 82 -19.57 -8.49 -43.36
CA SER A 82 -20.85 -7.83 -43.66
C SER A 82 -21.88 -7.90 -42.53
N ASP A 83 -21.95 -9.02 -41.80
CA ASP A 83 -22.72 -9.13 -40.55
C ASP A 83 -21.87 -9.86 -39.50
N PRO A 84 -21.56 -9.22 -38.36
CA PRO A 84 -20.70 -9.83 -37.34
C PRO A 84 -21.41 -10.91 -36.52
N LYS A 85 -22.75 -11.05 -36.59
CA LYS A 85 -23.51 -12.01 -35.75
C LYS A 85 -22.99 -13.45 -35.88
N ASP A 86 -22.67 -13.85 -37.11
CA ASP A 86 -22.24 -15.20 -37.50
C ASP A 86 -20.73 -15.28 -37.77
N ALA A 87 -19.98 -14.20 -37.47
CA ALA A 87 -18.54 -14.09 -37.69
C ALA A 87 -17.81 -13.73 -36.38
N PRO A 88 -17.46 -14.73 -35.53
CA PRO A 88 -16.79 -14.50 -34.24
C PRO A 88 -15.49 -13.69 -34.36
N TRP A 89 -14.75 -13.82 -35.46
CA TRP A 89 -13.53 -13.06 -35.74
C TRP A 89 -13.75 -11.55 -35.94
N ALA A 90 -15.01 -11.08 -36.03
CA ALA A 90 -15.39 -9.66 -35.99
C ALA A 90 -16.11 -9.25 -34.68
N GLN A 91 -16.09 -10.11 -33.67
CA GLN A 91 -16.57 -9.82 -32.31
C GLN A 91 -15.36 -9.68 -31.37
N TRP A 92 -15.08 -8.45 -30.96
CA TRP A 92 -13.96 -8.08 -30.11
C TRP A 92 -14.43 -7.99 -28.66
N LYS A 93 -13.74 -8.68 -27.75
CA LYS A 93 -14.01 -8.59 -26.32
C LYS A 93 -13.14 -7.50 -25.71
N VAL A 94 -13.77 -6.49 -25.14
CA VAL A 94 -13.13 -5.30 -24.56
C VAL A 94 -12.70 -5.60 -23.13
N PHE A 95 -11.52 -5.12 -22.74
CA PHE A 95 -11.13 -4.97 -21.34
C PHE A 95 -10.51 -3.59 -21.14
N ASN A 96 -10.76 -3.00 -19.98
CA ASN A 96 -10.13 -1.75 -19.56
C ASN A 96 -8.76 -2.05 -18.95
N THR A 97 -7.77 -1.28 -19.34
CA THR A 97 -6.39 -1.37 -18.80
C THR A 97 -6.22 -0.68 -17.44
N LEU A 98 -7.33 -0.21 -16.85
CA LEU A 98 -7.44 0.60 -15.63
C LEU A 98 -6.76 1.99 -15.65
N ASP A 99 -5.96 2.30 -16.67
CA ASP A 99 -5.35 3.64 -16.88
C ASP A 99 -6.11 4.54 -17.88
N GLY A 100 -7.25 4.07 -18.39
CA GLY A 100 -8.09 4.76 -19.37
C GLY A 100 -7.94 4.26 -20.82
N LYS A 101 -7.02 3.32 -21.10
CA LYS A 101 -6.95 2.62 -22.40
C LYS A 101 -7.80 1.34 -22.41
N LEU A 102 -8.14 0.89 -23.62
CA LEU A 102 -8.84 -0.36 -23.90
C LEU A 102 -7.91 -1.37 -24.58
N VAL A 103 -8.14 -2.66 -24.35
CA VAL A 103 -7.57 -3.74 -25.16
C VAL A 103 -8.68 -4.55 -25.83
N LEU A 104 -8.43 -4.98 -27.06
CA LEU A 104 -9.42 -5.66 -27.91
C LEU A 104 -8.96 -7.10 -28.16
N GLN A 105 -9.57 -8.04 -27.45
CA GLN A 105 -9.30 -9.48 -27.60
C GLN A 105 -10.14 -10.05 -28.76
N ALA A 106 -9.52 -10.84 -29.64
CA ALA A 106 -10.20 -11.56 -30.72
C ALA A 106 -10.68 -12.95 -30.29
N ASP A 107 -11.35 -13.65 -31.22
CA ASP A 107 -11.80 -15.04 -31.09
C ASP A 107 -10.66 -16.04 -30.82
N THR A 108 -9.42 -15.73 -31.20
CA THR A 108 -8.22 -16.52 -30.89
C THR A 108 -7.69 -16.33 -29.46
N GLY A 109 -8.28 -15.43 -28.67
CA GLY A 109 -7.81 -15.06 -27.33
C GLY A 109 -6.61 -14.09 -27.34
N LYS A 110 -6.02 -13.80 -28.51
CA LYS A 110 -4.97 -12.79 -28.68
C LYS A 110 -5.55 -11.38 -28.85
N PHE A 111 -4.72 -10.38 -28.62
CA PHE A 111 -5.10 -8.97 -28.61
C PHE A 111 -4.67 -8.25 -29.90
N LEU A 112 -5.52 -7.33 -30.36
CA LEU A 112 -5.24 -6.42 -31.47
C LEU A 112 -4.18 -5.39 -31.07
N GLY A 113 -3.08 -5.31 -31.83
CA GLY A 113 -2.04 -4.31 -31.61
C GLY A 113 -1.42 -3.76 -32.90
N ARG A 114 -0.92 -2.53 -32.80
CA ARG A 114 -0.10 -1.89 -33.84
C ARG A 114 1.18 -2.69 -34.04
N CYS A 115 1.60 -2.82 -35.29
CA CYS A 115 2.74 -3.63 -35.72
C CYS A 115 3.57 -2.83 -36.74
N ASN A 116 4.81 -2.49 -36.40
CA ASN A 116 5.65 -1.61 -37.19
C ASN A 116 6.50 -2.38 -38.21
N ASN A 117 6.39 -2.00 -39.49
CA ASN A 117 7.00 -2.63 -40.67
C ASN A 117 6.67 -4.13 -40.81
N CYS A 118 5.51 -4.57 -40.30
CA CYS A 118 5.11 -5.97 -40.25
C CYS A 118 4.53 -6.53 -41.56
N ALA A 119 4.37 -5.71 -42.61
CA ALA A 119 3.77 -6.12 -43.88
C ALA A 119 4.61 -5.65 -45.08
N PRO A 120 5.13 -6.57 -45.91
CA PRO A 120 5.95 -6.21 -47.07
C PRO A 120 5.19 -5.35 -48.09
N GLY A 121 5.77 -4.22 -48.48
CA GLY A 121 5.22 -3.34 -49.52
C GLY A 121 4.01 -2.51 -49.08
N ALA A 122 3.70 -2.44 -47.79
CA ALA A 122 2.63 -1.60 -47.25
C ALA A 122 2.85 -0.10 -47.53
N ALA A 123 1.75 0.64 -47.75
CA ALA A 123 1.77 2.08 -47.97
C ALA A 123 2.11 2.90 -46.71
N TYR A 124 2.00 2.31 -45.53
CA TYR A 124 2.33 2.89 -44.24
C TYR A 124 3.08 1.85 -43.38
N PRO A 125 3.93 2.27 -42.41
CA PRO A 125 4.69 1.32 -41.61
C PRO A 125 3.86 0.65 -40.51
N ASP A 126 2.77 1.24 -40.03
CA ASP A 126 2.04 0.78 -38.84
C ASP A 126 0.70 0.11 -39.21
N GLU A 127 0.68 -1.22 -39.22
CA GLU A 127 -0.52 -2.04 -39.48
C GLU A 127 -1.07 -2.65 -38.18
N ALA A 128 -2.36 -3.00 -38.11
CA ALA A 128 -2.94 -3.68 -36.96
C ALA A 128 -2.98 -5.21 -37.15
N PHE A 129 -2.33 -5.94 -36.26
CA PHE A 129 -2.27 -7.41 -36.24
C PHE A 129 -2.77 -7.96 -34.90
N VAL A 130 -3.45 -9.11 -34.93
CA VAL A 130 -3.96 -9.82 -33.74
C VAL A 130 -2.90 -10.83 -33.28
N HIS A 131 -1.83 -10.30 -32.69
CA HIS A 131 -0.60 -11.05 -32.45
C HIS A 131 -0.17 -11.11 -30.98
N VAL A 132 -0.65 -10.17 -30.16
CA VAL A 132 -0.22 -9.99 -28.77
C VAL A 132 -0.89 -11.02 -27.87
N GLU A 133 -0.11 -11.73 -27.06
CA GLU A 133 -0.59 -12.74 -26.10
C GLU A 133 -0.80 -12.13 -24.70
N ASP A 134 0.10 -11.24 -24.29
CA ASP A 134 -0.03 -10.42 -23.09
C ASP A 134 0.02 -8.92 -23.43
N TRP A 135 -1.03 -8.18 -23.06
CA TRP A 135 -1.13 -6.74 -23.28
C TRP A 135 -0.54 -5.90 -22.14
N HIS A 136 -0.32 -6.46 -20.95
CA HIS A 136 0.25 -5.72 -19.81
C HIS A 136 1.69 -5.28 -20.13
N THR A 137 2.45 -6.14 -20.82
CA THR A 137 3.81 -5.85 -21.31
C THR A 137 3.89 -5.28 -22.72
N SER A 138 2.75 -5.08 -23.42
CA SER A 138 2.71 -4.69 -24.84
C SER A 138 1.90 -3.39 -25.07
N PRO A 139 2.48 -2.19 -24.86
CA PRO A 139 1.77 -0.90 -25.01
C PRO A 139 1.11 -0.69 -26.38
N TRP A 140 1.67 -1.27 -27.45
CA TRP A 140 1.13 -1.18 -28.81
C TRP A 140 -0.19 -1.96 -29.02
N ALA A 141 -0.64 -2.75 -28.04
CA ALA A 141 -1.98 -3.36 -28.00
C ALA A 141 -3.01 -2.58 -27.17
N GLN A 142 -2.58 -1.50 -26.50
CA GLN A 142 -3.43 -0.68 -25.64
C GLN A 142 -3.87 0.59 -26.39
N TRP A 143 -5.18 0.75 -26.56
CA TRP A 143 -5.77 1.80 -27.39
C TRP A 143 -6.44 2.86 -26.53
N VAL A 144 -6.05 4.14 -26.68
CA VAL A 144 -6.84 5.25 -26.11
C VAL A 144 -8.13 5.35 -26.90
N CYS A 145 -9.27 5.17 -26.24
CA CYS A 145 -10.56 5.39 -26.87
C CYS A 145 -10.91 6.88 -26.82
N VAL A 146 -11.27 7.46 -27.97
CA VAL A 146 -11.65 8.86 -28.10
C VAL A 146 -13.03 8.94 -28.74
N ASP A 147 -13.93 9.75 -28.18
CA ASP A 147 -15.23 10.03 -28.79
C ASP A 147 -15.02 10.79 -30.11
N ALA A 148 -15.50 10.22 -31.22
CA ALA A 148 -15.38 10.83 -32.56
C ALA A 148 -16.63 11.64 -32.95
N GLY A 149 -17.57 11.81 -32.02
CA GLY A 149 -18.88 12.41 -32.24
C GLY A 149 -19.84 11.49 -33.00
N ASN A 150 -21.11 11.93 -33.09
CA ASN A 150 -22.18 11.24 -33.83
C ASN A 150 -22.36 9.75 -33.45
N GLY A 151 -22.02 9.36 -32.21
CA GLY A 151 -22.13 7.99 -31.72
C GLY A 151 -21.01 7.04 -32.15
N LYS A 152 -19.89 7.56 -32.66
CA LYS A 152 -18.70 6.79 -33.07
C LYS A 152 -17.53 6.98 -32.09
N ILE A 153 -16.54 6.07 -32.16
CA ILE A 153 -15.25 6.20 -31.48
C ILE A 153 -14.09 6.23 -32.49
N ALA A 154 -12.96 6.75 -32.06
CA ALA A 154 -11.65 6.51 -32.66
C ALA A 154 -10.76 5.78 -31.63
N LEU A 155 -9.76 5.04 -32.12
CA LEU A 155 -8.84 4.25 -31.30
C LEU A 155 -7.41 4.72 -31.59
N GLN A 156 -6.78 5.42 -30.65
CA GLN A 156 -5.41 5.92 -30.76
C GLN A 156 -4.42 4.87 -30.24
N ALA A 157 -3.34 4.61 -30.97
CA ALA A 157 -2.25 3.76 -30.49
C ALA A 157 -1.20 4.56 -29.71
N ASP A 158 -0.24 3.83 -29.14
CA ASP A 158 1.01 4.34 -28.56
C ASP A 158 1.84 5.24 -29.50
N SER A 159 1.67 5.13 -30.82
CA SER A 159 2.28 6.04 -31.81
C SER A 159 1.60 7.41 -31.93
N GLY A 160 0.54 7.67 -31.15
CA GLY A 160 -0.27 8.89 -31.21
C GLY A 160 -1.17 9.00 -32.44
N ARG A 161 -1.16 8.01 -33.34
CA ARG A 161 -2.02 7.93 -34.53
C ARG A 161 -3.23 7.03 -34.29
N TYR A 162 -4.25 7.19 -35.13
CA TYR A 162 -5.52 6.48 -35.00
C TYR A 162 -5.61 5.26 -35.92
N LEU A 163 -6.23 4.20 -35.41
CA LEU A 163 -6.61 2.99 -36.15
C LEU A 163 -7.67 3.33 -37.20
N ALA A 164 -7.39 2.97 -38.45
CA ALA A 164 -8.12 3.46 -39.59
C ALA A 164 -8.18 2.46 -40.75
N ARG A 165 -9.26 2.49 -41.53
CA ARG A 165 -9.44 1.67 -42.72
C ARG A 165 -8.63 2.24 -43.89
N CYS A 166 -7.72 1.44 -44.42
CA CYS A 166 -6.80 1.81 -45.48
C CYS A 166 -7.12 1.02 -46.77
N ASN A 167 -7.62 1.70 -47.80
CA ASN A 167 -8.02 1.06 -49.06
C ASN A 167 -6.83 0.90 -50.04
N SER A 168 -6.63 -0.32 -50.53
CA SER A 168 -5.55 -0.74 -51.43
C SER A 168 -4.13 -0.42 -50.92
N CYS A 169 -3.96 -0.33 -49.60
CA CYS A 169 -2.70 0.00 -48.95
C CYS A 169 -1.69 -1.15 -48.86
N LEU A 170 -2.09 -2.36 -49.30
CA LEU A 170 -1.28 -3.57 -49.33
C LEU A 170 -1.33 -4.23 -50.71
N PRO A 171 -0.21 -4.36 -51.43
CA PRO A 171 -0.16 -5.08 -52.69
C PRO A 171 -0.49 -6.58 -52.52
N GLY A 172 -1.55 -7.04 -53.18
CA GLY A 172 -1.93 -8.46 -53.19
C GLY A 172 -2.70 -8.97 -51.96
N ALA A 173 -3.05 -8.10 -51.02
CA ALA A 173 -3.94 -8.42 -49.89
C ALA A 173 -5.40 -8.08 -50.21
N TYR A 174 -6.29 -8.22 -49.22
CA TYR A 174 -7.67 -7.72 -49.31
C TYR A 174 -7.70 -6.18 -49.43
N PRO A 175 -8.74 -5.58 -50.05
CA PRO A 175 -8.72 -4.13 -50.32
C PRO A 175 -8.70 -3.24 -49.07
N ASN A 176 -9.39 -3.60 -47.98
CA ASN A 176 -9.58 -2.71 -46.83
C ASN A 176 -8.83 -3.23 -45.59
N ALA A 177 -7.54 -2.91 -45.46
CA ALA A 177 -6.74 -3.25 -44.29
C ALA A 177 -6.94 -2.27 -43.14
N ALA A 178 -6.63 -2.66 -41.90
CA ALA A 178 -6.65 -1.75 -40.75
C ALA A 178 -5.21 -1.29 -40.41
N PHE A 179 -4.96 0.01 -40.56
CA PHE A 179 -3.64 0.65 -40.35
C PHE A 179 -3.74 1.77 -39.31
N VAL A 180 -2.65 2.02 -38.58
CA VAL A 180 -2.54 3.09 -37.58
C VAL A 180 -1.86 4.31 -38.21
N HIS A 181 -2.50 4.89 -39.23
CA HIS A 181 -1.91 5.93 -40.06
C HIS A 181 -2.57 7.31 -39.92
N ALA A 182 -3.84 7.35 -39.48
CA ALA A 182 -4.64 8.57 -39.40
C ALA A 182 -4.14 9.52 -38.31
N THR A 183 -4.28 10.82 -38.55
CA THR A 183 -3.72 11.90 -37.70
C THR A 183 -4.78 12.66 -36.89
N SER A 184 -6.06 12.55 -37.25
CA SER A 184 -7.18 13.21 -36.60
C SER A 184 -8.40 12.31 -36.52
N VAL A 185 -9.14 12.38 -35.41
CA VAL A 185 -10.47 11.74 -35.23
C VAL A 185 -11.54 12.27 -36.20
N SER A 186 -11.27 13.37 -36.91
CA SER A 186 -12.14 13.90 -37.98
C SER A 186 -12.00 13.15 -39.31
N GLU A 187 -10.99 12.28 -39.46
CA GLU A 187 -10.80 11.47 -40.67
C GLU A 187 -11.85 10.34 -40.67
N ALA A 188 -12.81 10.36 -41.60
CA ALA A 188 -13.97 9.47 -41.58
C ALA A 188 -13.62 7.97 -41.53
N TYR A 189 -12.51 7.57 -42.16
CA TYR A 189 -11.99 6.21 -42.18
C TYR A 189 -11.28 5.77 -40.87
N ALA A 190 -11.06 6.69 -39.93
CA ALA A 190 -10.59 6.42 -38.56
C ALA A 190 -11.74 6.36 -37.53
N GLN A 191 -12.99 6.54 -37.95
CA GLN A 191 -14.16 6.56 -37.08
C GLN A 191 -14.94 5.24 -37.15
N TRP A 192 -15.11 4.60 -35.99
CA TRP A 192 -15.74 3.30 -35.85
C TRP A 192 -17.09 3.42 -35.14
N THR A 193 -18.14 2.88 -35.75
CA THR A 193 -19.44 2.74 -35.07
C THR A 193 -19.41 1.49 -34.20
N VAL A 194 -19.61 1.65 -32.90
CA VAL A 194 -19.72 0.53 -31.96
C VAL A 194 -21.07 -0.16 -32.16
N VAL A 195 -21.04 -1.47 -32.40
CA VAL A 195 -22.25 -2.31 -32.49
C VAL A 195 -22.11 -3.45 -31.49
N SER A 196 -23.15 -3.70 -30.68
CA SER A 196 -23.22 -4.81 -29.73
C SER A 196 -24.65 -5.35 -29.62
N LYS A 197 -24.79 -6.53 -29.02
CA LYS A 197 -26.10 -7.12 -28.67
C LYS A 197 -26.78 -6.38 -27.52
N ASN A 198 -26.00 -5.74 -26.65
CA ASN A 198 -26.52 -4.81 -25.64
C ASN A 198 -26.34 -3.36 -26.15
N PRO A 199 -27.43 -2.58 -26.37
CA PRO A 199 -27.33 -1.23 -26.90
C PRO A 199 -26.67 -0.22 -25.94
N SER A 200 -26.49 -0.56 -24.64
CA SER A 200 -25.78 0.30 -23.68
C SER A 200 -24.25 0.19 -23.73
N VAL A 201 -23.69 -0.71 -24.56
CA VAL A 201 -22.23 -0.93 -24.63
C VAL A 201 -21.56 0.22 -25.37
N GLY A 202 -20.50 0.77 -24.77
CA GLY A 202 -19.84 1.97 -25.29
C GLY A 202 -20.62 3.27 -25.05
N LEU A 203 -21.71 3.26 -24.27
CA LEU A 203 -22.48 4.43 -23.87
C LEU A 203 -22.21 4.80 -22.41
N CYS A 204 -21.81 6.04 -22.16
CA CYS A 204 -21.83 6.60 -20.82
C CYS A 204 -23.28 6.94 -20.43
N ALA A 205 -23.75 6.47 -19.27
CA ALA A 205 -25.17 6.47 -18.93
C ALA A 205 -25.73 7.86 -18.59
N PRO A 206 -26.85 8.31 -19.18
CA PRO A 206 -27.56 9.52 -18.74
C PRO A 206 -28.37 9.28 -17.45
N ASN A 207 -28.44 10.29 -16.59
CA ASN A 207 -29.16 10.23 -15.31
C ASN A 207 -30.69 10.19 -15.51
N ALA A 208 -31.28 9.00 -15.46
CA ALA A 208 -32.73 8.81 -15.59
C ALA A 208 -33.47 9.02 -14.24
N ILE A 209 -33.88 10.27 -13.96
CA ILE A 209 -34.74 10.59 -12.82
C ILE A 209 -36.15 10.01 -13.03
N THR A 210 -36.68 9.27 -12.05
CA THR A 210 -38.10 8.88 -12.01
C THR A 210 -38.72 9.25 -10.65
N PRO A 211 -39.76 10.10 -10.60
CA PRO A 211 -40.33 10.57 -9.33
C PRO A 211 -41.39 9.61 -8.78
N PRO A 212 -41.36 9.25 -7.47
CA PRO A 212 -42.46 8.55 -6.80
C PRO A 212 -43.64 9.51 -6.52
N PRO A 213 -44.86 8.99 -6.28
CA PRO A 213 -46.08 9.80 -6.24
C PRO A 213 -46.20 10.71 -5.01
N THR A 214 -46.72 11.92 -5.23
CA THR A 214 -47.02 12.91 -4.19
C THR A 214 -48.05 12.40 -3.18
N THR A 215 -47.67 12.37 -1.90
CA THR A 215 -48.62 12.28 -0.77
C THR A 215 -48.53 13.58 0.03
N THR A 216 -49.65 14.29 0.16
CA THR A 216 -49.69 15.61 0.83
C THR A 216 -49.77 15.50 2.35
N CYS A 217 -48.93 16.28 3.05
CA CYS A 217 -49.10 16.60 4.46
C CYS A 217 -48.86 18.11 4.68
N ILE A 218 -49.56 18.66 5.67
CA ILE A 218 -49.71 20.11 5.89
C ILE A 218 -48.60 20.62 6.83
N PRO A 219 -47.99 21.79 6.58
CA PRO A 219 -46.97 22.36 7.47
C PRO A 219 -47.59 22.97 8.73
N THR A 220 -46.86 22.87 9.86
CA THR A 220 -47.15 23.58 11.11
C THR A 220 -45.99 24.53 11.45
N SER A 221 -46.28 25.64 12.11
CA SER A 221 -45.41 26.83 12.19
C SER A 221 -44.13 26.68 13.02
N ALA A 222 -43.05 27.31 12.54
CA ALA A 222 -41.81 27.53 13.29
C ALA A 222 -41.89 28.74 14.24
N PRO A 223 -41.14 28.75 15.36
CA PRO A 223 -40.77 29.96 16.11
C PRO A 223 -39.50 30.64 15.56
N ALA A 224 -39.33 31.93 15.86
CA ALA A 224 -38.22 32.77 15.39
C ALA A 224 -36.94 32.65 16.25
N PRO A 225 -35.75 32.99 15.70
CA PRO A 225 -34.47 32.89 16.42
C PRO A 225 -34.26 34.02 17.44
N ILE A 226 -33.52 33.72 18.52
CA ILE A 226 -33.07 34.69 19.52
C ILE A 226 -31.59 35.03 19.26
N THR A 227 -31.27 36.32 19.18
CA THR A 227 -29.92 36.83 18.95
C THR A 227 -29.24 37.28 20.25
N THR A 228 -28.05 36.74 20.52
CA THR A 228 -27.11 37.29 21.51
C THR A 228 -25.68 37.19 21.00
N ALA A 229 -25.04 38.34 20.79
CA ALA A 229 -23.61 38.43 20.47
C ALA A 229 -22.85 39.07 21.66
N PRO A 230 -21.62 38.61 21.97
CA PRO A 230 -20.66 39.38 22.73
C PRO A 230 -19.50 39.84 21.82
N THR A 231 -19.24 41.15 21.79
CA THR A 231 -18.07 41.72 21.13
C THR A 231 -16.88 41.79 22.09
N THR A 232 -15.72 41.26 21.68
CA THR A 232 -14.41 41.63 22.26
C THR A 232 -13.39 41.84 21.15
N LYS A 233 -12.45 42.76 21.38
CA LYS A 233 -11.56 43.33 20.35
C LYS A 233 -10.11 43.26 20.82
N PRO A 234 -9.23 42.48 20.15
CA PRO A 234 -7.79 42.50 20.43
C PRO A 234 -7.12 43.83 20.02
N VAL A 235 -5.99 44.13 20.66
CA VAL A 235 -5.21 45.36 20.45
C VAL A 235 -3.97 45.07 19.60
N THR A 236 -3.57 46.00 18.73
CA THR A 236 -2.39 45.91 17.87
C THR A 236 -1.11 46.33 18.59
N THR A 237 -0.08 45.46 18.57
CA THR A 237 1.31 45.80 18.95
C THR A 237 2.31 45.08 18.05
N ALA A 238 3.33 45.80 17.59
CA ALA A 238 4.48 45.31 16.81
C ALA A 238 5.56 46.41 16.77
N PRO A 239 6.83 46.11 16.43
CA PRO A 239 7.58 44.85 16.59
C PRO A 239 8.87 45.09 17.42
N PRO A 240 9.81 44.12 17.45
CA PRO A 240 11.24 44.48 17.37
C PRO A 240 11.95 43.75 16.22
N THR A 241 12.97 44.41 15.65
CA THR A 241 13.77 43.93 14.51
C THR A 241 15.10 43.31 14.94
N THR A 242 15.51 42.21 14.31
CA THR A 242 16.89 41.69 14.31
C THR A 242 17.35 41.36 12.89
N ALA A 243 18.66 41.52 12.63
CA ALA A 243 19.25 41.49 11.29
C ALA A 243 19.60 40.08 10.77
N PRO A 244 19.70 39.86 9.44
CA PRO A 244 19.99 38.56 8.85
C PRO A 244 21.48 38.16 8.95
N PRO A 245 21.81 36.85 8.98
CA PRO A 245 23.18 36.35 8.91
C PRO A 245 23.76 36.41 7.50
N VAL A 246 25.10 36.43 7.41
CA VAL A 246 25.86 36.57 6.16
C VAL A 246 26.14 35.21 5.51
N THR A 247 25.79 35.05 4.23
CA THR A 247 26.18 33.89 3.40
C THR A 247 27.53 34.12 2.71
N THR A 248 28.44 33.14 2.80
CA THR A 248 29.74 33.15 2.11
C THR A 248 29.85 31.99 1.13
N THR A 249 29.99 32.29 -0.17
CA THR A 249 30.02 31.30 -1.26
C THR A 249 31.44 30.97 -1.71
N PRO A 250 31.87 29.68 -1.71
CA PRO A 250 33.04 29.22 -2.47
C PRO A 250 32.70 28.97 -3.95
N ALA A 251 33.66 29.23 -4.84
CA ALA A 251 33.47 29.10 -6.30
C ALA A 251 33.58 27.64 -6.81
N PRO A 252 32.93 27.28 -7.94
CA PRO A 252 33.00 25.94 -8.52
C PRO A 252 34.36 25.64 -9.16
N THR A 253 34.78 24.37 -9.09
CA THR A 253 35.98 23.84 -9.78
C THR A 253 35.57 22.98 -10.97
N ALA A 254 36.30 23.07 -12.09
CA ALA A 254 35.90 22.45 -13.36
C ALA A 254 36.05 20.91 -13.38
N PRO A 255 35.19 20.19 -14.14
CA PRO A 255 35.30 18.73 -14.30
C PRO A 255 36.43 18.34 -15.28
N ILE A 256 37.12 17.24 -14.99
CA ILE A 256 38.07 16.60 -15.90
C ILE A 256 37.46 15.31 -16.45
N THR A 257 37.32 15.25 -17.78
CA THR A 257 36.66 14.14 -18.47
C THR A 257 37.69 13.15 -19.06
N THR A 258 37.78 11.94 -18.51
CA THR A 258 38.49 10.82 -19.18
C THR A 258 37.78 9.49 -18.95
N THR A 259 37.08 8.99 -19.96
CA THR A 259 36.48 7.64 -19.98
C THR A 259 37.34 6.70 -20.83
N PRO A 260 37.83 5.58 -20.28
CA PRO A 260 38.28 4.44 -21.07
C PRO A 260 37.15 3.41 -21.27
N LYS A 261 37.05 2.90 -22.50
CA LYS A 261 36.14 1.82 -22.93
C LYS A 261 36.47 0.48 -22.23
N PRO A 262 35.47 -0.36 -21.87
CA PRO A 262 35.75 -1.68 -21.29
C PRO A 262 36.44 -2.62 -22.29
N THR A 263 37.38 -3.44 -21.80
CA THR A 263 38.05 -4.50 -22.56
C THR A 263 37.89 -5.83 -21.82
N THR A 264 37.52 -6.87 -22.56
CA THR A 264 37.21 -8.21 -22.03
C THR A 264 38.45 -9.05 -21.77
N THR A 265 38.60 -9.61 -20.57
CA THR A 265 39.48 -10.78 -20.34
C THR A 265 39.09 -11.58 -19.09
N THR A 266 38.89 -12.89 -19.26
CA THR A 266 38.67 -13.86 -18.17
C THR A 266 39.95 -14.66 -17.91
N PRO A 267 40.35 -14.87 -16.64
CA PRO A 267 41.17 -16.02 -16.26
C PRO A 267 40.41 -17.00 -15.32
N LYS A 268 40.66 -18.31 -15.50
CA LYS A 268 40.21 -19.37 -14.56
C LYS A 268 41.16 -19.48 -13.35
N PRO A 269 40.74 -20.13 -12.24
CA PRO A 269 41.50 -20.15 -10.98
C PRO A 269 42.75 -21.04 -11.04
N THR A 270 43.68 -20.81 -10.11
CA THR A 270 44.82 -21.70 -9.83
C THR A 270 44.83 -22.06 -8.34
N THR A 271 44.94 -23.35 -8.05
CA THR A 271 45.03 -23.93 -6.70
C THR A 271 46.47 -24.10 -6.24
N THR A 272 46.78 -23.74 -4.99
CA THR A 272 47.88 -24.37 -4.23
C THR A 272 47.55 -24.38 -2.74
N ALA A 273 47.93 -25.47 -2.05
CA ALA A 273 47.75 -25.67 -0.60
C ALA A 273 49.08 -25.37 0.16
N PRO A 274 49.11 -25.33 1.51
CA PRO A 274 50.16 -24.62 2.26
C PRO A 274 51.41 -25.46 2.55
N VAL A 275 52.51 -24.76 2.88
CA VAL A 275 53.73 -25.33 3.50
C VAL A 275 54.21 -24.43 4.66
N THR A 276 54.75 -25.05 5.69
CA THR A 276 55.06 -24.50 7.02
C THR A 276 56.43 -23.83 7.14
N ALA A 277 56.54 -22.77 7.95
CA ALA A 277 57.76 -22.44 8.72
C ALA A 277 57.44 -21.53 9.94
N ALA A 278 58.17 -21.72 11.04
CA ALA A 278 58.29 -20.79 12.18
C ALA A 278 59.76 -20.33 12.29
N PRO A 279 60.13 -19.28 13.08
CA PRO A 279 60.41 -19.52 14.50
C PRO A 279 60.32 -18.32 15.49
N THR A 280 60.51 -18.64 16.79
CA THR A 280 61.10 -17.82 17.89
C THR A 280 60.46 -16.50 18.37
N THR A 281 59.67 -16.63 19.43
CA THR A 281 59.78 -16.00 20.77
C THR A 281 60.66 -14.75 21.00
N THR A 282 60.10 -13.77 21.74
CA THR A 282 60.80 -13.01 22.81
C THR A 282 59.79 -12.49 23.84
N THR A 283 60.22 -12.22 25.08
CA THR A 283 59.35 -11.88 26.22
C THR A 283 59.95 -10.75 27.07
N PRO A 284 59.14 -9.76 27.52
CA PRO A 284 59.46 -8.91 28.66
C PRO A 284 58.56 -9.16 29.89
N THR A 285 59.09 -8.89 31.07
CA THR A 285 58.51 -9.24 32.39
C THR A 285 57.86 -8.03 33.09
N PRO A 286 56.75 -8.18 33.84
CA PRO A 286 56.24 -7.14 34.74
C PRO A 286 56.90 -7.19 36.13
N THR A 287 57.19 -6.04 36.73
CA THR A 287 57.88 -5.92 38.03
C THR A 287 56.91 -5.66 39.20
N THR A 288 57.20 -6.23 40.37
CA THR A 288 56.39 -6.14 41.60
C THR A 288 56.75 -4.94 42.48
N THR A 289 55.78 -4.33 43.15
CA THR A 289 55.97 -3.57 44.42
C THR A 289 54.71 -3.62 45.28
N THR A 290 54.84 -3.54 46.61
CA THR A 290 53.73 -3.74 47.57
C THR A 290 53.95 -2.96 48.88
N PRO A 291 52.92 -2.30 49.44
CA PRO A 291 52.92 -1.86 50.84
C PRO A 291 51.98 -2.71 51.74
N LYS A 292 52.61 -3.62 52.49
CA LYS A 292 52.26 -4.22 53.79
C LYS A 292 51.10 -3.63 54.64
N PRO A 293 50.22 -4.49 55.22
CA PRO A 293 49.43 -4.20 56.43
C PRO A 293 50.10 -4.70 57.74
N THR A 294 49.73 -4.11 58.89
CA THR A 294 50.23 -4.40 60.26
C THR A 294 49.25 -3.79 61.29
N THR A 295 48.88 -4.36 62.46
CA THR A 295 49.17 -5.67 63.10
C THR A 295 48.27 -5.94 64.34
N THR A 296 48.25 -7.21 64.85
CA THR A 296 48.05 -7.64 66.28
C THR A 296 46.70 -7.37 66.99
N THR A 297 46.18 -8.09 68.01
CA THR A 297 46.43 -9.36 68.79
C THR A 297 45.32 -9.41 69.90
N PRO A 298 44.79 -10.54 70.48
CA PRO A 298 45.37 -11.87 70.74
C PRO A 298 44.44 -13.11 70.48
N LYS A 299 44.28 -13.98 71.51
CA LYS A 299 43.60 -15.29 71.71
C LYS A 299 43.60 -15.52 73.26
N PRO A 300 43.25 -16.68 73.91
CA PRO A 300 42.49 -17.88 73.52
C PRO A 300 41.49 -18.45 74.59
N THR A 301 40.83 -19.59 74.25
CA THR A 301 40.26 -20.65 75.15
C THR A 301 38.98 -20.33 75.96
N THR A 302 38.08 -21.27 76.30
CA THR A 302 38.21 -22.77 76.38
C THR A 302 36.88 -23.53 76.11
N THR A 303 37.00 -24.81 75.71
CA THR A 303 36.02 -25.92 75.87
C THR A 303 34.77 -25.98 74.95
N ALA A 304 34.37 -27.22 74.60
CA ALA A 304 33.19 -27.63 73.82
C ALA A 304 32.00 -27.95 74.79
N PRO A 305 30.80 -28.52 74.41
CA PRO A 305 30.51 -29.40 73.26
C PRO A 305 29.11 -29.24 72.59
N VAL A 306 28.70 -30.28 71.85
CA VAL A 306 27.36 -30.60 71.28
C VAL A 306 27.03 -30.02 69.91
N THR A 307 26.90 -30.95 68.94
CA THR A 307 26.38 -30.71 67.59
C THR A 307 24.85 -30.61 67.61
N ALA A 308 24.29 -29.52 67.09
CA ALA A 308 22.86 -29.44 66.76
C ALA A 308 22.60 -29.94 65.33
N ALA A 309 21.44 -30.55 65.10
CA ALA A 309 21.05 -31.05 63.78
C ALA A 309 20.78 -29.90 62.77
N PRO A 310 20.99 -30.12 61.46
CA PRO A 310 20.73 -29.10 60.45
C PRO A 310 19.23 -28.83 60.32
N THR A 311 18.80 -27.63 60.70
CA THR A 311 17.45 -27.14 60.40
C THR A 311 17.29 -26.95 58.90
N THR A 312 16.54 -27.83 58.25
CA THR A 312 16.12 -27.68 56.85
C THR A 312 15.16 -26.49 56.73
N THR A 313 15.69 -25.32 56.37
CA THR A 313 14.88 -24.19 55.93
C THR A 313 14.29 -24.52 54.56
N THR A 314 13.06 -25.02 54.55
CA THR A 314 12.25 -25.18 53.33
C THR A 314 12.26 -23.85 52.57
N PRO A 315 12.57 -23.82 51.26
CA PRO A 315 12.42 -22.61 50.46
C PRO A 315 10.99 -22.09 50.59
N ALA A 316 10.83 -20.78 50.79
CA ALA A 316 9.51 -20.17 50.72
C ALA A 316 8.90 -20.51 49.35
N PRO A 317 7.64 -20.97 49.27
CA PRO A 317 7.05 -21.35 48.00
C PRO A 317 7.04 -20.14 47.07
N THR A 318 7.64 -20.28 45.89
CA THR A 318 7.66 -19.25 44.85
C THR A 318 6.22 -18.75 44.65
N PRO A 319 5.94 -17.44 44.78
CA PRO A 319 4.58 -16.92 44.64
C PRO A 319 4.01 -17.36 43.29
N VAL A 320 2.88 -18.09 43.32
CA VAL A 320 2.20 -18.56 42.11
C VAL A 320 2.01 -17.35 41.18
N PRO A 321 2.55 -17.36 39.95
CA PRO A 321 2.53 -16.18 39.10
C PRO A 321 1.09 -15.69 38.92
N LYS A 322 0.81 -14.43 39.32
CA LYS A 322 -0.53 -13.85 39.21
C LYS A 322 -1.06 -14.08 37.79
N PRO A 323 -2.29 -14.61 37.61
CA PRO A 323 -2.89 -14.78 36.29
C PRO A 323 -2.83 -13.47 35.49
N CYS A 324 -2.57 -13.59 34.20
CA CYS A 324 -2.62 -12.43 33.31
C CYS A 324 -4.06 -11.88 33.22
N PRO A 325 -4.24 -10.58 32.96
CA PRO A 325 -5.52 -10.08 32.50
C PRO A 325 -5.89 -10.71 31.15
N ALA A 326 -7.15 -10.56 30.73
CA ALA A 326 -7.55 -10.83 29.36
C ALA A 326 -6.68 -10.03 28.37
N ARG A 327 -6.42 -10.60 27.19
CA ARG A 327 -5.54 -9.96 26.20
C ARG A 327 -6.23 -8.75 25.59
N VAL A 328 -5.67 -7.57 25.85
CA VAL A 328 -6.06 -6.31 25.20
C VAL A 328 -4.87 -5.80 24.40
N ARG A 329 -5.05 -5.58 23.10
CA ARG A 329 -4.09 -4.87 22.24
C ARG A 329 -4.46 -3.40 22.21
N LYS A 330 -3.62 -2.55 22.78
CA LYS A 330 -3.82 -1.08 22.83
C LYS A 330 -2.84 -0.36 21.91
N ALA A 331 -3.14 0.89 21.57
CA ALA A 331 -2.25 1.71 20.76
C ALA A 331 -0.87 1.89 21.43
N TRP A 332 0.21 1.98 20.64
CA TRP A 332 1.56 2.24 21.18
C TRP A 332 1.62 3.53 22.04
N THR A 333 0.88 4.56 21.64
CA THR A 333 0.72 5.83 22.38
C THR A 333 0.02 5.68 23.73
N ALA A 334 -0.74 4.59 23.95
CA ALA A 334 -1.38 4.26 25.23
C ALA A 334 -0.52 3.36 26.13
N HIS A 335 0.73 3.07 25.75
CA HIS A 335 1.70 2.37 26.60
C HIS A 335 2.48 3.37 27.48
N THR A 336 2.54 3.07 28.78
CA THR A 336 3.48 3.73 29.70
C THR A 336 4.92 3.35 29.36
N ASP A 337 5.89 4.19 29.73
CA ASP A 337 7.31 3.94 29.42
C ASP A 337 7.82 2.59 29.97
N ALA A 338 7.25 2.12 31.10
CA ALA A 338 7.54 0.81 31.66
C ALA A 338 7.03 -0.34 30.77
N GLU A 339 5.85 -0.21 30.18
CA GLU A 339 5.31 -1.20 29.23
C GLU A 339 6.05 -1.15 27.89
N LYS A 340 6.39 0.05 27.40
CA LYS A 340 7.22 0.23 26.19
C LYS A 340 8.58 -0.45 26.37
N ALA A 341 9.27 -0.17 27.47
CA ALA A 341 10.55 -0.78 27.81
C ALA A 341 10.44 -2.31 27.96
N LEU A 342 9.37 -2.81 28.60
CA LEU A 342 9.11 -4.24 28.72
C LEU A 342 8.96 -4.91 27.33
N PHE A 343 8.27 -4.26 26.40
CA PHE A 343 8.09 -4.75 25.03
C PHE A 343 9.39 -4.68 24.21
N GLN A 344 10.10 -3.55 24.23
CA GLN A 344 11.41 -3.38 23.58
C GLN A 344 12.44 -4.42 24.06
N ASN A 345 12.46 -4.71 25.37
CA ASN A 345 13.32 -5.73 25.96
C ASN A 345 12.90 -7.17 25.58
N ALA A 346 11.61 -7.43 25.34
CA ALA A 346 11.14 -8.71 24.80
C ALA A 346 11.60 -8.91 23.35
N LEU A 347 11.51 -7.87 22.51
CA LEU A 347 12.05 -7.88 21.13
C LEU A 347 13.57 -8.15 21.12
N GLU A 348 14.32 -7.49 22.00
CA GLU A 348 15.75 -7.79 22.20
C GLU A 348 15.98 -9.26 22.55
N GLN A 349 15.22 -9.82 23.49
CA GLN A 349 15.36 -11.22 23.88
C GLN A 349 15.00 -12.20 22.75
N ALA A 350 14.06 -11.85 21.87
CA ALA A 350 13.72 -12.63 20.68
C ALA A 350 14.87 -12.65 19.64
N MET A 351 15.59 -11.53 19.49
CA MET A 351 16.79 -11.44 18.66
C MET A 351 17.98 -12.20 19.26
N VAL A 352 18.27 -11.97 20.55
CA VAL A 352 19.39 -12.61 21.27
C VAL A 352 19.28 -14.14 21.29
N ARG A 353 18.05 -14.68 21.33
CA ARG A 353 17.80 -16.14 21.26
C ARG A 353 17.70 -16.71 19.85
N GLY A 354 17.76 -15.86 18.81
CA GLY A 354 17.69 -16.29 17.42
C GLY A 354 16.31 -16.74 16.95
N PHE A 355 15.24 -16.28 17.61
CA PHE A 355 13.87 -16.56 17.17
C PHE A 355 13.39 -15.54 16.13
N HIS A 356 13.76 -14.27 16.26
CA HIS A 356 13.24 -13.20 15.41
C HIS A 356 13.54 -13.41 13.92
N HIS A 357 14.79 -13.75 13.54
CA HIS A 357 15.13 -13.97 12.12
C HIS A 357 14.45 -15.20 11.52
N LYS A 358 13.97 -16.15 12.35
CA LYS A 358 13.20 -17.32 11.89
C LYS A 358 11.77 -16.97 11.50
N PHE A 359 11.18 -15.92 12.06
CA PHE A 359 9.88 -15.43 11.59
C PHE A 359 10.00 -14.79 10.19
N ILE A 360 11.17 -14.22 9.84
CA ILE A 360 11.44 -13.74 8.47
C ILE A 360 11.43 -14.91 7.47
N GLU A 361 12.06 -16.04 7.81
CA GLU A 361 12.05 -17.25 6.97
C GLU A 361 10.62 -17.76 6.71
N VAL A 362 9.72 -17.69 7.70
CA VAL A 362 8.30 -18.08 7.57
C VAL A 362 7.53 -17.19 6.58
N HIS A 363 7.89 -15.92 6.47
CA HIS A 363 7.23 -14.97 5.57
C HIS A 363 7.83 -14.94 4.15
N LEU A 364 9.07 -15.45 3.99
CA LEU A 364 9.77 -15.52 2.70
C LEU A 364 9.65 -16.87 1.98
N GLU A 365 9.18 -17.93 2.65
CA GLU A 365 8.99 -19.21 1.95
C GLU A 365 7.81 -19.11 0.99
N SER A 366 8.05 -19.39 -0.29
CA SER A 366 7.13 -19.09 -1.40
C SER A 366 5.68 -19.59 -1.24
N LYS A 367 5.43 -20.74 -0.59
CA LYS A 367 4.04 -21.20 -0.36
C LYS A 367 3.38 -20.51 0.83
N SER A 368 4.20 -20.10 1.80
CA SER A 368 3.77 -19.37 2.99
C SER A 368 3.46 -17.92 2.62
N GLU A 369 4.31 -17.30 1.80
CA GLU A 369 4.12 -15.97 1.19
C GLU A 369 2.83 -15.91 0.36
N HIS A 370 2.60 -16.91 -0.51
CA HIS A 370 1.38 -17.05 -1.32
C HIS A 370 0.07 -17.15 -0.50
N GLU A 371 0.14 -17.55 0.78
CA GLU A 371 -1.00 -17.52 1.70
C GLU A 371 -0.98 -16.30 2.64
N ALA A 372 0.18 -15.64 2.79
CA ALA A 372 0.35 -14.42 3.58
C ALA A 372 -0.26 -13.20 2.89
N HIS A 373 -0.29 -13.17 1.56
CA HIS A 373 -0.83 -12.07 0.77
C HIS A 373 -2.08 -12.47 -0.03
N ASP A 374 -2.68 -11.50 -0.72
CA ASP A 374 -3.91 -11.66 -1.48
C ASP A 374 -5.04 -12.29 -0.65
N CYS A 375 -5.67 -13.38 -1.11
CA CYS A 375 -7.02 -13.72 -0.67
C CYS A 375 -7.15 -14.27 0.76
N LEU A 376 -6.03 -14.59 1.43
CA LEU A 376 -6.00 -15.15 2.78
C LEU A 376 -5.33 -14.21 3.81
N PHE A 377 -4.88 -13.04 3.33
CA PHE A 377 -4.00 -12.08 3.97
C PHE A 377 -4.24 -11.87 5.48
N PHE A 378 -5.46 -11.51 5.88
CA PHE A 378 -5.77 -11.25 7.29
C PHE A 378 -5.63 -12.48 8.19
N LEU A 379 -6.07 -13.65 7.71
CA LEU A 379 -6.15 -14.88 8.52
C LEU A 379 -4.75 -15.48 8.72
N TRP A 380 -3.93 -15.47 7.67
CA TRP A 380 -2.54 -15.91 7.75
C TRP A 380 -1.73 -15.01 8.69
N HIS A 381 -1.82 -13.69 8.52
CA HIS A 381 -1.13 -12.74 9.40
C HIS A 381 -1.60 -12.84 10.85
N ARG A 382 -2.88 -13.12 11.12
CA ARG A 382 -3.39 -13.35 12.47
C ARG A 382 -2.72 -14.52 13.19
N ARG A 383 -2.56 -15.68 12.52
CA ARG A 383 -1.86 -16.86 13.10
C ARG A 383 -0.37 -16.54 13.34
N TYR A 384 0.26 -15.82 12.40
CA TYR A 384 1.66 -15.38 12.49
C TYR A 384 1.90 -14.44 13.69
N LEU A 385 1.05 -13.41 13.85
CA LEU A 385 1.09 -12.46 14.96
C LEU A 385 0.86 -13.16 16.31
N LEU A 386 -0.09 -14.10 16.39
CA LEU A 386 -0.33 -14.88 17.61
C LEU A 386 0.87 -15.74 18.01
N ALA A 387 1.57 -16.35 17.04
CA ALA A 387 2.78 -17.11 17.30
C ALA A 387 3.95 -16.21 17.74
N TYR A 388 4.10 -15.02 17.16
CA TYR A 388 5.12 -14.05 17.61
C TYR A 388 4.83 -13.51 19.01
N GLU A 389 3.57 -13.14 19.30
CA GLU A 389 3.13 -12.72 20.64
C GLU A 389 3.38 -13.83 21.68
N THR A 390 3.08 -15.09 21.33
CA THR A 390 3.30 -16.26 22.18
C THR A 390 4.80 -16.54 22.39
N MET A 391 5.63 -16.34 21.35
CA MET A 391 7.09 -16.39 21.46
C MET A 391 7.58 -15.31 22.44
N LEU A 392 7.17 -14.04 22.30
CA LEU A 392 7.55 -12.96 23.24
C LEU A 392 7.15 -13.28 24.69
N ARG A 393 5.93 -13.76 24.90
CA ARG A 393 5.42 -14.16 26.23
C ARG A 393 6.22 -15.31 26.86
N SER A 394 6.84 -16.17 26.05
CA SER A 394 7.67 -17.28 26.55
C SER A 394 9.07 -16.86 27.05
N LEU A 395 9.50 -15.63 26.80
CA LEU A 395 10.90 -15.22 27.02
C LEU A 395 11.27 -15.09 28.51
N GLY A 396 10.29 -15.05 29.41
CA GLY A 396 10.49 -14.97 30.87
C GLY A 396 9.22 -14.51 31.59
N ASP A 397 9.12 -14.76 32.90
CA ASP A 397 7.92 -14.49 33.69
C ASP A 397 7.43 -13.03 33.61
N GLN A 398 8.34 -12.08 33.44
CA GLN A 398 8.01 -10.66 33.28
C GLN A 398 7.29 -10.35 31.95
N TYR A 399 7.53 -11.15 30.91
CA TYR A 399 6.95 -10.96 29.57
C TYR A 399 5.64 -11.75 29.37
N ARG A 400 5.32 -12.71 30.26
CA ARG A 400 4.23 -13.69 30.09
C ARG A 400 2.83 -13.12 29.83
N CYS A 401 2.61 -11.84 30.12
CA CYS A 401 1.33 -11.14 29.92
C CYS A 401 1.36 -10.07 28.80
N ILE A 402 2.46 -9.91 28.06
CA ILE A 402 2.54 -9.00 26.90
C ILE A 402 1.47 -9.34 25.86
N THR A 403 0.88 -8.31 25.27
CA THR A 403 0.12 -8.34 24.02
C THR A 403 0.84 -7.52 22.96
N LEU A 404 0.59 -7.76 21.67
CA LEU A 404 1.14 -6.88 20.63
C LEU A 404 0.47 -5.49 20.70
N PRO A 405 1.24 -4.39 20.69
CA PRO A 405 0.69 -3.06 20.44
C PRO A 405 0.26 -2.94 18.97
N PHE A 406 -0.67 -2.02 18.69
CA PHE A 406 -0.94 -1.58 17.32
C PHE A 406 -0.55 -0.11 17.13
N TRP A 407 -0.43 0.31 15.87
CA TRP A 407 -0.15 1.68 15.48
C TRP A 407 -1.48 2.43 15.30
N ASP A 408 -1.83 3.30 16.26
CA ASP A 408 -2.84 4.32 15.98
C ASP A 408 -2.27 5.34 14.97
N PHE A 409 -2.49 5.03 13.69
CA PHE A 409 -2.17 5.91 12.58
C PHE A 409 -3.16 7.08 12.47
N SER A 410 -4.35 7.00 13.08
CA SER A 410 -5.39 8.02 12.90
C SER A 410 -5.06 9.29 13.67
N THR A 411 -4.60 9.16 14.92
CA THR A 411 -4.00 10.28 15.66
C THR A 411 -2.76 10.85 14.95
N LEU A 412 -2.01 10.04 14.18
CA LEU A 412 -0.88 10.48 13.37
C LEU A 412 -1.32 11.25 12.11
N SER A 413 -2.31 10.74 11.39
CA SER A 413 -2.80 11.35 10.15
C SER A 413 -3.50 12.67 10.43
N ALA A 414 -4.25 12.75 11.54
CA ALA A 414 -4.86 13.98 12.03
C ALA A 414 -3.79 15.05 12.36
N LYS A 415 -2.72 14.69 13.10
CA LYS A 415 -1.61 15.60 13.43
C LYS A 415 -0.84 16.08 12.21
N TYR A 416 -0.66 15.21 11.21
CA TYR A 416 -0.07 15.58 9.94
C TYR A 416 -0.99 16.49 9.11
N ALA A 417 -2.30 16.24 9.11
CA ALA A 417 -3.29 17.09 8.45
C ALA A 417 -3.33 18.50 9.06
N THR A 418 -3.39 18.64 10.39
CA THR A 418 -3.33 19.94 11.08
C THR A 418 -1.98 20.66 10.97
N GLY A 419 -0.93 20.00 10.46
CA GLY A 419 0.41 20.57 10.38
C GLY A 419 1.09 20.67 11.76
N SER A 420 0.65 19.88 12.74
CA SER A 420 1.27 19.77 14.06
C SER A 420 2.59 18.99 14.04
N CYS A 421 2.89 18.35 12.92
CA CYS A 421 4.10 17.59 12.59
C CYS A 421 4.24 17.52 11.06
N SER A 422 5.44 17.17 10.58
CA SER A 422 5.74 16.97 9.15
C SER A 422 6.26 15.57 8.82
N THR A 423 6.87 14.84 9.76
CA THR A 423 7.40 13.49 9.52
C THR A 423 6.75 12.41 10.40
N PHE A 424 6.81 11.14 9.99
CA PHE A 424 6.32 9.99 10.77
C PHE A 424 6.75 10.02 12.26
N PRO A 425 8.06 10.15 12.61
CA PRO A 425 8.52 10.14 14.00
C PRO A 425 8.14 11.38 14.81
N GLU A 426 7.80 12.50 14.17
CA GLU A 426 7.20 13.68 14.83
C GLU A 426 5.71 13.45 15.12
N CYS A 427 4.98 12.85 14.16
CA CYS A 427 3.54 12.62 14.28
C CYS A 427 3.17 11.48 15.23
N ASN A 428 4.04 10.48 15.40
CA ASN A 428 3.85 9.39 16.36
C ASN A 428 5.19 8.87 16.89
N PRO A 429 5.37 8.71 18.21
CA PRO A 429 6.64 8.28 18.79
C PRO A 429 7.02 6.83 18.47
N LEU A 430 6.14 6.00 17.88
CA LEU A 430 6.42 4.58 17.62
C LEU A 430 7.76 4.33 16.90
N LEU A 431 8.07 5.07 15.82
CA LEU A 431 9.32 4.84 15.08
C LEU A 431 10.53 5.24 15.94
N SER A 432 10.47 6.40 16.59
CA SER A 432 11.49 6.91 17.51
C SER A 432 11.74 5.93 18.67
N ASP A 433 10.67 5.47 19.32
CA ASP A 433 10.67 4.50 20.41
C ASP A 433 11.10 3.08 19.99
N MET A 434 11.15 2.77 18.70
CA MET A 434 11.69 1.50 18.17
C MET A 434 13.12 1.67 17.63
N GLY A 435 13.74 2.82 17.88
CA GLY A 435 15.11 3.13 17.46
C GLY A 435 15.25 3.27 15.95
N ALA A 436 14.24 3.84 15.27
CA ALA A 436 14.31 4.15 13.84
C ALA A 436 15.21 5.34 13.51
N LEU A 437 15.34 6.29 14.44
CA LEU A 437 16.13 7.49 14.21
C LEU A 437 17.63 7.15 14.15
N GLU A 438 18.29 7.66 13.10
CA GLU A 438 19.74 7.58 12.92
C GLU A 438 20.48 8.11 14.15
N THR A 439 21.48 7.38 14.65
CA THR A 439 22.34 7.85 15.75
C THR A 439 23.77 8.07 15.28
N VAL A 440 24.42 9.12 15.79
CA VAL A 440 25.75 9.53 15.34
C VAL A 440 26.80 8.49 15.76
N GLY A 441 27.29 7.70 14.80
CA GLY A 441 28.25 6.63 15.06
C GLY A 441 28.60 5.79 13.83
N TYR A 442 29.12 4.58 14.07
CA TYR A 442 29.46 3.58 13.05
C TYR A 442 28.19 2.89 12.49
N ASP A 443 27.42 3.62 11.69
CA ASP A 443 26.48 3.03 10.74
C ASP A 443 27.24 2.31 9.61
N LEU A 444 26.59 1.41 8.87
CA LEU A 444 27.16 0.81 7.66
C LEU A 444 26.93 1.69 6.41
N GLY A 445 26.02 2.67 6.49
CA GLY A 445 25.76 3.68 5.47
C GLY A 445 24.77 3.25 4.38
N ALA A 446 24.67 4.06 3.34
CA ALA A 446 23.80 3.76 2.20
C ALA A 446 24.35 2.60 1.36
N GLY A 447 23.47 1.71 0.89
CA GLY A 447 23.88 0.60 0.03
C GLY A 447 22.82 -0.50 -0.14
N THR A 448 23.22 -1.56 -0.83
CA THR A 448 22.43 -2.78 -0.99
C THR A 448 22.69 -3.74 0.16
N TYR A 449 21.63 -4.11 0.88
CA TYR A 449 21.65 -5.04 2.00
C TYR A 449 20.90 -6.32 1.66
N THR A 450 21.06 -7.37 2.48
CA THR A 450 20.34 -8.63 2.29
C THR A 450 19.79 -9.14 3.60
N VAL A 451 18.46 -9.32 3.67
CA VAL A 451 17.75 -9.85 4.84
C VAL A 451 17.10 -11.16 4.46
N SER A 452 17.56 -12.24 5.09
CA SER A 452 17.14 -13.63 4.87
C SER A 452 17.14 -14.08 3.39
N GLY A 453 18.00 -13.48 2.57
CA GLY A 453 18.14 -13.76 1.14
C GLY A 453 17.51 -12.71 0.22
N ALA A 454 16.52 -11.94 0.70
CA ALA A 454 15.94 -10.84 -0.05
C ALA A 454 16.88 -9.63 -0.07
N GLY A 455 17.13 -9.07 -1.26
CA GLY A 455 17.90 -7.84 -1.43
C GLY A 455 17.05 -6.60 -1.21
N CYS A 456 17.57 -5.60 -0.51
CA CYS A 456 16.94 -4.29 -0.37
C CYS A 456 17.98 -3.18 -0.56
N GLN A 457 17.55 -2.01 -1.06
CA GLN A 457 18.35 -0.78 -0.92
C GLN A 457 18.05 -0.14 0.42
N ALA A 458 19.02 0.52 1.03
CA ALA A 458 18.83 1.31 2.24
C ALA A 458 19.65 2.59 2.17
N ASP A 459 19.11 3.70 2.68
CA ASP A 459 19.90 4.91 2.93
C ASP A 459 20.90 4.71 4.08
N THR A 460 20.64 3.73 4.95
CA THR A 460 21.38 3.52 6.21
C THR A 460 21.10 2.13 6.80
N CYS A 461 21.99 1.62 7.65
CA CYS A 461 21.72 0.46 8.49
C CYS A 461 21.71 0.92 9.94
N VAL A 462 20.53 1.31 10.43
CA VAL A 462 20.37 2.07 11.68
C VAL A 462 20.98 1.31 12.84
N LYS A 463 22.19 1.75 13.22
CA LYS A 463 22.92 1.24 14.36
C LYS A 463 22.76 2.18 15.53
N SER A 464 22.33 1.64 16.67
CA SER A 464 22.17 2.40 17.90
C SER A 464 22.31 1.48 19.11
N ALA A 465 22.42 2.06 20.30
CA ALA A 465 22.39 1.30 21.55
C ALA A 465 20.97 0.83 21.94
N HIS A 466 19.99 0.90 21.04
CA HIS A 466 18.59 0.60 21.35
C HIS A 466 18.33 -0.93 21.36
N PRO A 467 17.53 -1.47 22.32
CA PRO A 467 17.25 -2.92 22.41
C PRO A 467 16.77 -3.54 21.09
N VAL A 468 15.93 -2.80 20.37
CA VAL A 468 15.21 -3.22 19.15
C VAL A 468 16.12 -3.27 17.90
N THR A 469 17.33 -2.69 17.92
CA THR A 469 18.25 -2.66 16.77
C THR A 469 19.57 -3.39 17.03
N ARG A 470 20.14 -3.26 18.24
CA ARG A 470 21.52 -3.65 18.57
C ARG A 470 21.84 -5.15 18.47
N ASN A 471 20.81 -6.00 18.43
CA ASN A 471 20.96 -7.47 18.29
C ASN A 471 20.41 -8.01 16.96
N PHE A 472 20.02 -7.15 16.01
CA PHE A 472 19.46 -7.63 14.74
C PHE A 472 20.44 -8.52 13.97
N CYS A 473 19.94 -9.67 13.54
CA CYS A 473 20.64 -10.67 12.74
C CYS A 473 19.87 -10.89 11.44
N GLN A 474 20.52 -10.63 10.31
CA GLN A 474 19.92 -10.66 8.99
C GLN A 474 19.66 -12.08 8.44
N SER A 475 20.23 -13.13 9.03
CA SER A 475 20.00 -14.52 8.61
C SER A 475 20.43 -15.52 9.69
N GLN A 476 19.98 -16.78 9.56
CA GLN A 476 20.45 -17.88 10.41
C GLN A 476 21.96 -18.13 10.30
N ASP A 477 22.58 -17.97 9.12
CA ASP A 477 24.03 -18.09 8.97
C ASP A 477 24.77 -16.98 9.74
N ALA A 478 24.31 -15.74 9.62
CA ALA A 478 24.87 -14.60 10.35
C ALA A 478 24.72 -14.78 11.87
N PHE A 479 23.60 -15.33 12.34
CA PHE A 479 23.40 -15.69 13.74
C PHE A 479 24.37 -16.81 14.19
N SER A 480 24.40 -17.94 13.47
CA SER A 480 25.27 -19.09 13.78
C SER A 480 26.76 -18.74 13.79
N THR A 481 27.21 -17.91 12.85
CA THR A 481 28.61 -17.50 12.71
C THR A 481 28.97 -16.28 13.58
N LYS A 482 28.00 -15.66 14.27
CA LYS A 482 28.14 -14.42 15.04
C LYS A 482 28.61 -13.22 14.19
N ARG A 483 28.10 -13.13 12.96
CA ARG A 483 28.37 -12.09 11.95
C ARG A 483 27.12 -11.29 11.57
N CYS A 484 26.23 -11.10 12.54
CA CYS A 484 25.04 -10.27 12.42
C CYS A 484 25.41 -8.80 12.13
N TYR A 485 24.58 -8.08 11.35
CA TYR A 485 24.75 -6.65 11.10
C TYR A 485 24.72 -5.81 12.41
N GLN A 486 23.90 -6.22 13.40
CA GLN A 486 23.65 -5.45 14.63
C GLN A 486 23.10 -4.04 14.36
N CYS A 487 22.39 -3.90 13.24
CA CYS A 487 21.70 -2.72 12.75
C CYS A 487 20.64 -3.16 11.74
N ILE A 488 19.58 -2.37 11.56
CA ILE A 488 18.47 -2.71 10.63
C ILE A 488 18.58 -1.84 9.38
N PRO A 489 18.66 -2.41 8.16
CA PRO A 489 18.62 -1.65 6.91
C PRO A 489 17.28 -0.89 6.79
N ARG A 490 17.35 0.44 6.74
CA ARG A 490 16.21 1.36 6.69
C ARG A 490 16.50 2.54 5.76
N ASN A 491 15.45 3.16 5.26
CA ASN A 491 15.56 4.51 4.69
C ASN A 491 15.49 5.56 5.80
N LYS A 492 15.75 6.83 5.48
CA LYS A 492 15.75 7.94 6.45
C LYS A 492 14.33 8.31 6.90
N TRP A 493 13.75 7.52 7.81
CA TRP A 493 12.43 7.77 8.39
C TRP A 493 12.34 9.08 9.18
N SER A 494 13.49 9.67 9.52
CA SER A 494 13.66 11.04 9.99
C SER A 494 13.18 12.12 9.00
N LEU A 495 13.01 11.77 7.72
CA LEU A 495 12.58 12.65 6.62
C LEU A 495 11.30 12.15 5.91
N THR A 496 10.79 10.97 6.26
CA THR A 496 9.60 10.38 5.63
C THR A 496 8.32 10.91 6.29
N ALA A 497 7.38 11.43 5.50
CA ALA A 497 6.06 11.84 5.99
C ALA A 497 4.98 10.74 5.77
N PRO A 498 3.89 10.74 6.57
CA PRO A 498 2.81 9.77 6.42
C PRO A 498 2.19 9.72 5.02
N PRO A 499 1.89 8.53 4.46
CA PRO A 499 1.17 8.41 3.20
C PRO A 499 -0.33 8.70 3.37
N SER A 500 -0.97 9.13 2.29
CA SER A 500 -2.41 9.44 2.20
C SER A 500 -3.34 8.33 2.70
N ASP A 501 -2.90 7.08 2.63
CA ASP A 501 -3.69 5.90 2.96
C ASP A 501 -3.81 5.63 4.48
N THR A 502 -3.25 6.54 5.29
CA THR A 502 -3.46 6.62 6.74
C THR A 502 -4.65 7.50 7.16
N TYR A 503 -5.21 8.37 6.31
CA TYR A 503 -6.34 9.22 6.73
C TYR A 503 -7.59 8.39 7.03
N ILE A 504 -8.36 8.79 8.05
CA ILE A 504 -9.55 8.04 8.48
C ILE A 504 -10.63 7.93 7.39
N SER A 505 -10.70 8.88 6.46
CA SER A 505 -11.57 8.82 5.26
C SER A 505 -11.21 7.64 4.35
N ASN A 506 -9.92 7.42 4.11
CA ASN A 506 -9.44 6.36 3.22
C ASN A 506 -9.65 5.01 3.90
N VAL A 507 -9.33 4.90 5.19
CA VAL A 507 -9.56 3.68 5.97
C VAL A 507 -11.05 3.34 6.10
N TYR A 508 -11.93 4.33 6.30
CA TYR A 508 -13.38 4.09 6.20
C TYR A 508 -13.74 3.45 4.85
N ASN A 509 -13.22 3.96 3.73
CA ASN A 509 -13.52 3.40 2.42
C ASN A 509 -12.87 2.01 2.21
N GLN A 510 -11.72 1.73 2.80
CA GLN A 510 -11.11 0.38 2.78
C GLN A 510 -12.00 -0.68 3.45
N LEU A 511 -12.78 -0.31 4.48
CA LEU A 511 -13.66 -1.24 5.20
C LEU A 511 -15.12 -1.23 4.70
N PHE A 512 -15.64 -0.06 4.31
CA PHE A 512 -17.10 0.16 4.20
C PHE A 512 -17.59 0.77 2.87
N SER A 513 -16.71 1.13 1.93
CA SER A 513 -17.15 1.71 0.63
C SER A 513 -17.94 0.72 -0.24
N SER A 514 -17.69 -0.57 -0.09
CA SER A 514 -18.16 -1.57 -1.04
C SER A 514 -19.40 -2.32 -0.56
N LYS A 515 -20.59 -1.88 -0.99
CA LYS A 515 -21.86 -2.59 -0.78
C LYS A 515 -22.27 -3.37 -2.06
N PRO A 516 -22.80 -4.61 -1.96
CA PRO A 516 -22.83 -5.45 -0.76
C PRO A 516 -21.42 -5.80 -0.28
N TYR A 517 -21.29 -5.90 1.05
CA TYR A 517 -20.02 -6.15 1.73
C TYR A 517 -19.46 -7.52 1.37
N ASP A 518 -18.14 -7.57 1.21
CA ASP A 518 -17.44 -8.72 0.70
C ASP A 518 -15.99 -8.74 1.22
N PHE A 519 -15.49 -9.94 1.54
CA PHE A 519 -14.20 -10.21 2.14
C PHE A 519 -13.04 -9.94 1.17
N THR A 520 -13.19 -10.28 -0.12
CA THR A 520 -12.22 -9.92 -1.15
C THR A 520 -12.07 -8.40 -1.23
N LYS A 521 -13.17 -7.65 -1.20
CA LYS A 521 -13.13 -6.18 -1.32
C LYS A 521 -12.44 -5.50 -0.13
N VAL A 522 -12.75 -5.89 1.11
CA VAL A 522 -12.03 -5.34 2.29
C VAL A 522 -10.58 -5.80 2.35
N THR A 523 -10.27 -7.03 1.92
CA THR A 523 -8.89 -7.54 1.87
C THR A 523 -8.05 -6.74 0.88
N LYS A 524 -8.50 -6.58 -0.38
CA LYS A 524 -7.86 -5.71 -1.37
C LYS A 524 -7.78 -4.25 -0.90
N GLY A 525 -8.83 -3.78 -0.21
CA GLY A 525 -8.89 -2.45 0.39
C GLY A 525 -7.73 -2.19 1.34
N VAL A 526 -7.58 -3.03 2.38
CA VAL A 526 -6.52 -2.83 3.40
C VAL A 526 -5.14 -3.21 2.87
N GLN A 527 -5.00 -4.32 2.14
CA GLN A 527 -3.73 -4.81 1.60
C GLN A 527 -3.08 -3.80 0.66
N TYR A 528 -3.79 -3.34 -0.37
CA TYR A 528 -3.19 -2.48 -1.41
C TYR A 528 -3.19 -0.99 -1.07
N ARG A 529 -3.89 -0.56 0.01
CA ARG A 529 -3.86 0.83 0.51
C ARG A 529 -3.07 0.97 1.80
N TYR A 530 -3.67 0.77 2.98
CA TYR A 530 -2.99 1.01 4.27
C TYR A 530 -1.71 0.18 4.43
N HIS A 531 -1.76 -1.11 4.09
CA HIS A 531 -0.61 -2.02 4.23
C HIS A 531 0.51 -1.68 3.25
N ASN A 532 0.27 -1.79 1.94
CA ASN A 532 1.28 -1.48 0.94
C ASN A 532 1.75 -0.01 1.01
N GLY A 533 0.91 0.94 1.42
CA GLY A 533 1.26 2.33 1.63
C GLY A 533 2.29 2.54 2.76
N ILE A 534 2.11 1.88 3.92
CA ILE A 534 3.11 1.93 5.00
C ILE A 534 4.40 1.20 4.60
N HIS A 535 4.30 0.00 4.03
CA HIS A 535 5.45 -0.76 3.56
C HIS A 535 6.26 -0.01 2.49
N GLY A 536 5.58 0.63 1.54
CA GLY A 536 6.19 1.44 0.48
C GLY A 536 6.78 2.76 0.96
N ALA A 537 6.15 3.44 1.93
CA ALA A 537 6.68 4.68 2.50
C ALA A 537 7.91 4.45 3.39
N LEU A 538 7.93 3.37 4.18
CA LEU A 538 9.08 3.01 5.02
C LEU A 538 10.21 2.37 4.19
N ALA A 539 9.89 1.64 3.13
CA ALA A 539 10.84 1.06 2.18
C ALA A 539 11.97 0.23 2.82
N SER A 540 13.06 0.00 2.08
CA SER A 540 14.20 -0.81 2.52
C SER A 540 13.79 -2.22 3.02
N THR A 541 14.18 -2.64 4.24
CA THR A 541 13.70 -3.91 4.83
C THR A 541 12.17 -3.99 4.83
N MET A 542 11.50 -2.91 5.27
CA MET A 542 10.03 -2.80 5.23
C MET A 542 9.45 -2.81 3.80
N GLY A 543 10.27 -2.48 2.79
CA GLY A 543 9.92 -2.49 1.37
C GLY A 543 10.15 -3.83 0.66
N THR A 544 10.27 -4.94 1.40
CA THR A 544 10.38 -6.31 0.85
C THR A 544 9.52 -7.30 1.64
N PHE A 545 9.32 -8.51 1.09
CA PHE A 545 8.80 -9.65 1.87
C PHE A 545 9.71 -10.11 3.04
N ALA A 546 10.92 -9.55 3.21
CA ALA A 546 11.74 -9.72 4.40
C ALA A 546 11.42 -8.70 5.52
N SER A 547 10.37 -7.89 5.34
CA SER A 547 9.90 -6.87 6.27
C SER A 547 9.68 -7.31 7.73
N PRO A 548 9.34 -8.58 8.08
CA PRO A 548 9.33 -9.03 9.48
C PRO A 548 10.69 -8.98 10.19
N GLY A 549 11.78 -8.70 9.48
CA GLY A 549 13.08 -8.39 10.06
C GLY A 549 13.15 -7.01 10.71
N ASP A 550 12.22 -6.10 10.38
CA ASP A 550 12.00 -4.90 11.17
C ASP A 550 10.89 -5.14 12.20
N PRO A 551 11.13 -4.96 13.51
CA PRO A 551 10.08 -5.09 14.53
C PRO A 551 8.87 -4.16 14.37
N ILE A 552 8.95 -3.10 13.55
CA ILE A 552 7.78 -2.30 13.15
C ILE A 552 6.72 -3.15 12.43
N PHE A 553 7.12 -4.20 11.71
CA PHE A 553 6.21 -5.12 11.03
C PHE A 553 5.08 -5.61 11.94
N TYR A 554 5.40 -6.09 13.14
CA TYR A 554 4.41 -6.70 14.03
C TYR A 554 3.43 -5.69 14.60
N VAL A 555 3.83 -4.41 14.73
CA VAL A 555 2.97 -3.32 15.19
C VAL A 555 2.08 -2.81 14.04
N HIS A 556 2.62 -2.75 12.82
CA HIS A 556 1.86 -2.45 11.62
C HIS A 556 0.82 -3.54 11.31
N HIS A 557 1.22 -4.82 11.35
CA HIS A 557 0.33 -5.95 11.09
C HIS A 557 -0.68 -6.20 12.23
N ALA A 558 -0.34 -5.91 13.49
CA ALA A 558 -1.34 -5.81 14.56
C ALA A 558 -2.38 -4.69 14.29
N THR A 559 -2.08 -3.73 13.41
CA THR A 559 -3.04 -2.71 12.97
C THR A 559 -3.88 -3.19 11.79
N VAL A 560 -3.26 -3.87 10.81
CA VAL A 560 -3.98 -4.58 9.73
C VAL A 560 -5.03 -5.54 10.30
N ASP A 561 -4.65 -6.30 11.33
CA ASP A 561 -5.52 -7.20 12.08
C ASP A 561 -6.64 -6.47 12.84
N ALA A 562 -6.35 -5.28 13.40
CA ALA A 562 -7.35 -4.42 14.03
C ALA A 562 -8.38 -3.87 13.03
N LEU A 563 -7.95 -3.53 11.81
CA LEU A 563 -8.84 -3.11 10.72
C LEU A 563 -9.80 -4.22 10.31
N TYR A 564 -9.32 -5.47 10.19
CA TYR A 564 -10.20 -6.61 9.97
C TYR A 564 -11.11 -6.89 11.19
N ALA A 565 -10.64 -6.71 12.43
CA ALA A 565 -11.49 -6.84 13.61
C ALA A 565 -12.64 -5.81 13.64
N ILE A 566 -12.40 -4.57 13.21
CA ILE A 566 -13.44 -3.54 13.02
C ILE A 566 -14.44 -3.97 11.97
N TYR A 567 -13.99 -4.34 10.76
CA TYR A 567 -14.86 -4.83 9.70
C TYR A 567 -15.71 -6.01 10.19
N TYR A 568 -15.08 -7.00 10.83
CA TYR A 568 -15.75 -8.19 11.33
C TYR A 568 -16.84 -7.84 12.34
N GLN A 569 -16.54 -7.01 13.35
CA GLN A 569 -17.51 -6.52 14.33
C GLN A 569 -18.71 -5.80 13.68
N CYS A 570 -18.44 -5.01 12.64
CA CYS A 570 -19.41 -4.12 12.00
C CYS A 570 -20.28 -4.76 10.92
N VAL A 571 -19.82 -5.84 10.27
CA VAL A 571 -20.43 -6.40 9.05
C VAL A 571 -20.98 -7.82 9.24
N VAL A 572 -20.39 -8.63 10.12
CA VAL A 572 -20.60 -10.08 10.14
C VAL A 572 -21.71 -10.57 11.09
N PRO A 573 -21.91 -10.01 12.31
CA PRO A 573 -23.02 -10.41 13.18
C PRO A 573 -24.40 -10.05 12.58
N PRO A 574 -25.46 -10.87 12.82
CA PRO A 574 -25.59 -11.85 13.89
C PRO A 574 -25.03 -13.25 13.58
N LEU A 575 -24.62 -13.95 14.64
CA LEU A 575 -24.00 -15.27 14.65
C LEU A 575 -24.86 -16.39 14.04
N ASN A 576 -24.85 -16.53 12.71
CA ASN A 576 -25.12 -17.81 12.01
C ASN A 576 -24.75 -17.80 10.50
N VAL A 577 -23.82 -16.94 10.06
CA VAL A 577 -23.32 -17.00 8.67
C VAL A 577 -22.45 -18.26 8.46
N ASP A 578 -22.55 -18.86 7.27
CA ASP A 578 -21.65 -19.94 6.85
C ASP A 578 -20.20 -19.43 6.76
N LEU A 579 -19.21 -20.28 7.05
CA LEU A 579 -17.79 -19.97 6.91
C LEU A 579 -17.36 -19.74 5.46
N LYS A 580 -18.22 -20.07 4.49
CA LYS A 580 -18.06 -19.72 3.06
C LYS A 580 -18.84 -18.47 2.64
N HIS A 581 -19.52 -17.78 3.57
CA HIS A 581 -20.27 -16.57 3.24
C HIS A 581 -19.32 -15.45 2.80
N SER A 582 -19.71 -14.67 1.79
CA SER A 582 -18.81 -13.69 1.14
C SER A 582 -18.31 -12.59 2.07
N THR A 583 -18.92 -12.37 3.25
CA THR A 583 -18.43 -11.42 4.27
C THR A 583 -17.30 -11.97 5.15
N VAL A 584 -16.98 -13.26 5.07
CA VAL A 584 -15.91 -13.91 5.86
C VAL A 584 -14.96 -14.78 5.04
N TRP A 585 -15.26 -15.01 3.76
CA TRP A 585 -14.49 -15.88 2.88
C TRP A 585 -14.21 -15.23 1.52
N PRO A 586 -12.99 -15.35 0.95
CA PRO A 586 -12.68 -14.75 -0.34
C PRO A 586 -13.49 -15.37 -1.49
N ASN A 587 -14.07 -14.52 -2.33
CA ASN A 587 -14.59 -14.93 -3.62
C ASN A 587 -13.43 -15.23 -4.59
N ARG A 588 -13.19 -16.51 -4.88
CA ARG A 588 -12.12 -16.95 -5.81
C ARG A 588 -12.24 -16.35 -7.21
N ALA A 589 -13.44 -16.02 -7.69
CA ALA A 589 -13.60 -15.40 -9.01
C ALA A 589 -12.91 -14.03 -9.10
N ASP A 590 -12.92 -13.26 -8.01
CA ASP A 590 -12.38 -11.90 -7.95
C ASP A 590 -10.84 -11.86 -7.76
N TRP A 591 -10.21 -13.02 -7.50
CA TRP A 591 -8.76 -13.18 -7.36
C TRP A 591 -8.14 -14.06 -8.46
N GLY A 592 -8.93 -14.90 -9.13
CA GLY A 592 -8.48 -15.78 -10.20
C GLY A 592 -7.38 -16.75 -9.74
N ALA A 593 -6.16 -16.53 -10.22
CA ALA A 593 -5.03 -17.42 -9.99
C ALA A 593 -4.44 -17.31 -8.58
N SER A 594 -4.34 -16.12 -7.97
CA SER A 594 -3.69 -15.96 -6.66
C SER A 594 -4.47 -16.66 -5.54
N CYS A 595 -5.80 -16.65 -5.59
CA CYS A 595 -6.63 -17.45 -4.67
C CYS A 595 -6.78 -18.93 -5.11
N SER A 596 -5.67 -19.59 -5.41
CA SER A 596 -5.65 -21.00 -5.84
C SER A 596 -4.61 -21.84 -5.12
N LYS A 597 -5.10 -22.81 -4.35
CA LYS A 597 -4.29 -23.77 -3.62
C LYS A 597 -3.74 -24.84 -4.55
N VAL A 598 -2.42 -25.02 -4.61
CA VAL A 598 -1.78 -26.11 -5.38
C VAL A 598 -1.34 -27.24 -4.46
N ARG A 599 -1.96 -28.42 -4.57
CA ARG A 599 -1.51 -29.65 -3.87
C ARG A 599 -1.30 -30.78 -4.89
N ASN A 600 -0.12 -31.41 -4.85
CA ASN A 600 0.26 -32.52 -5.72
C ASN A 600 0.08 -32.26 -7.22
N GLY A 601 0.30 -31.01 -7.66
CA GLY A 601 0.08 -30.57 -9.05
C GLY A 601 -1.38 -30.31 -9.43
N VAL A 602 -2.33 -30.47 -8.51
CA VAL A 602 -3.75 -30.14 -8.69
C VAL A 602 -4.02 -28.75 -8.10
N THR A 603 -4.52 -27.85 -8.93
CA THR A 603 -4.96 -26.50 -8.55
C THR A 603 -6.42 -26.52 -8.13
N GLY A 604 -6.72 -26.08 -6.90
CA GLY A 604 -8.07 -26.02 -6.35
C GLY A 604 -8.36 -24.71 -5.61
N ALA A 605 -9.55 -24.61 -5.02
CA ALA A 605 -9.87 -23.51 -4.10
C ALA A 605 -9.27 -23.76 -2.70
N TYR A 606 -9.12 -22.69 -1.93
CA TYR A 606 -8.98 -22.76 -0.48
C TYR A 606 -10.34 -23.01 0.18
N GLU A 607 -10.32 -23.80 1.25
CA GLU A 607 -11.47 -24.18 2.07
C GLU A 607 -11.25 -23.71 3.52
N PRO A 608 -12.29 -23.34 4.28
CA PRO A 608 -12.14 -22.92 5.69
C PRO A 608 -11.40 -23.94 6.57
N THR A 609 -11.53 -25.24 6.24
CA THR A 609 -10.89 -26.36 6.94
C THR A 609 -9.48 -26.70 6.42
N ASP A 610 -8.92 -25.97 5.45
CA ASP A 610 -7.52 -26.12 5.09
C ASP A 610 -6.60 -25.64 6.21
N HIS A 611 -5.53 -26.41 6.48
CA HIS A 611 -4.43 -25.95 7.32
C HIS A 611 -3.63 -24.83 6.63
N LEU A 612 -3.20 -23.85 7.41
CA LEU A 612 -2.35 -22.74 6.96
C LEU A 612 -0.91 -23.19 6.70
N THR A 613 -0.41 -22.90 5.51
CA THR A 613 0.98 -23.16 5.12
C THR A 613 1.91 -22.11 5.74
N MET A 614 2.80 -22.56 6.63
CA MET A 614 3.82 -21.74 7.27
C MET A 614 5.10 -22.55 7.42
N ASN A 615 6.14 -22.28 6.63
CA ASN A 615 7.36 -23.09 6.56
C ASN A 615 8.63 -22.25 6.82
N LEU A 616 9.62 -22.80 7.51
CA LEU A 616 10.96 -22.20 7.68
C LEU A 616 12.08 -23.22 7.44
N ILE A 617 13.33 -22.78 7.42
CA ILE A 617 14.49 -23.68 7.33
C ILE A 617 14.73 -24.33 8.69
N GLY A 618 14.29 -25.58 8.85
CA GLY A 618 14.47 -26.36 10.06
C GLY A 618 15.94 -26.68 10.36
N ALA A 619 16.21 -27.22 11.56
CA ALA A 619 17.55 -27.65 11.98
C ALA A 619 18.17 -28.75 11.09
N ASN A 620 17.36 -29.37 10.21
CA ASN A 620 17.78 -30.32 9.18
C ASN A 620 18.27 -29.66 7.87
N GLY A 621 18.27 -28.32 7.78
CA GLY A 621 18.69 -27.56 6.59
C GLY A 621 17.69 -27.55 5.43
N LYS A 622 16.42 -27.91 5.68
CA LYS A 622 15.34 -27.94 4.68
C LYS A 622 14.17 -27.08 5.12
N TYR A 623 13.35 -26.66 4.16
CA TYR A 623 12.03 -26.12 4.47
C TYR A 623 11.16 -27.21 5.13
N VAL A 624 10.60 -26.87 6.29
CA VAL A 624 9.67 -27.68 7.09
C VAL A 624 8.57 -26.78 7.63
N ASP A 625 7.40 -27.36 7.90
CA ASP A 625 6.30 -26.68 8.59
C ASP A 625 6.75 -26.15 9.97
N VAL A 626 6.16 -25.03 10.41
CA VAL A 626 6.43 -24.39 11.71
C VAL A 626 6.29 -25.33 12.92
N GLN A 627 5.53 -26.43 12.81
CA GLN A 627 5.33 -27.43 13.87
C GLN A 627 6.07 -28.76 13.63
N ASP A 628 6.93 -28.88 12.62
CA ASP A 628 7.85 -30.00 12.46
C ASP A 628 8.83 -30.10 13.64
N PRO A 629 9.21 -31.30 14.13
CA PRO A 629 10.16 -31.44 15.25
C PRO A 629 11.54 -30.79 15.07
N SER A 630 11.94 -30.41 13.85
CA SER A 630 13.16 -29.65 13.56
C SER A 630 12.95 -28.13 13.45
N SER A 631 11.71 -27.65 13.54
CA SER A 631 11.39 -26.22 13.68
C SER A 631 11.69 -25.74 15.10
N VAL A 632 12.49 -24.68 15.21
CA VAL A 632 12.71 -23.98 16.49
C VAL A 632 11.51 -23.13 16.93
N LEU A 633 10.56 -22.85 16.03
CA LEU A 633 9.34 -22.11 16.33
C LEU A 633 8.18 -23.02 16.80
N LYS A 634 8.33 -24.35 16.68
CA LYS A 634 7.32 -25.34 17.04
C LYS A 634 6.63 -25.09 18.39
N PRO A 635 7.35 -24.80 19.50
CA PRO A 635 6.70 -24.60 20.80
C PRO A 635 5.71 -23.43 20.83
N PHE A 636 5.89 -22.43 19.96
CA PHE A 636 5.04 -21.23 19.91
C PHE A 636 3.79 -21.49 19.05
N PHE A 637 3.94 -22.17 17.91
CA PHE A 637 2.81 -22.55 17.05
C PHE A 637 1.98 -23.70 17.66
N ASP A 638 2.60 -24.66 18.35
CA ASP A 638 1.90 -25.66 19.16
C ASP A 638 1.04 -24.99 20.26
N ALA A 639 1.57 -23.97 20.93
CA ALA A 639 0.87 -23.23 21.97
C ALA A 639 -0.24 -22.30 21.44
N VAL A 640 -0.16 -21.85 20.17
CA VAL A 640 -1.29 -21.21 19.48
C VAL A 640 -2.39 -22.22 19.20
N GLY A 641 -2.05 -23.44 18.78
CA GLY A 641 -3.00 -24.55 18.58
C GLY A 641 -3.89 -24.41 17.34
N LEU A 642 -4.27 -23.19 16.96
CA LEU A 642 -5.07 -22.86 15.76
C LEU A 642 -4.35 -23.33 14.48
N GLN A 643 -5.07 -24.05 13.61
CA GLN A 643 -4.50 -24.75 12.45
C GLN A 643 -5.06 -24.28 11.12
N THR A 644 -6.35 -23.97 11.08
CA THR A 644 -7.15 -23.77 9.87
C THR A 644 -7.66 -22.35 9.77
N PHE A 645 -8.08 -21.93 8.58
CA PHE A 645 -8.63 -20.58 8.37
C PHE A 645 -9.94 -20.37 9.17
N ALA A 646 -10.71 -21.44 9.37
CA ALA A 646 -11.88 -21.48 10.24
C ALA A 646 -11.56 -21.20 11.73
N ASP A 647 -10.33 -21.45 12.18
CA ASP A 647 -9.94 -21.19 13.58
C ASP A 647 -9.66 -19.71 13.87
N LEU A 648 -9.69 -18.83 12.85
CA LEU A 648 -9.02 -17.52 12.90
C LEU A 648 -9.93 -16.31 12.61
N TYR A 649 -11.16 -16.46 12.12
CA TYR A 649 -11.94 -15.31 11.63
C TYR A 649 -12.42 -14.32 12.71
N ASP A 650 -12.77 -14.79 13.92
CA ASP A 650 -13.22 -13.94 15.04
C ASP A 650 -12.22 -13.97 16.22
N ILE A 651 -11.61 -12.81 16.52
CA ILE A 651 -10.63 -12.66 17.61
C ILE A 651 -11.16 -12.99 19.01
N ARG A 652 -12.49 -13.07 19.16
CA ARG A 652 -13.19 -13.36 20.42
C ARG A 652 -13.47 -14.86 20.61
N ALA A 653 -13.24 -15.68 19.57
CA ALA A 653 -13.57 -17.11 19.53
C ALA A 653 -12.33 -18.04 19.49
N LEU A 654 -11.13 -17.49 19.72
CA LEU A 654 -9.84 -18.18 19.58
C LEU A 654 -9.40 -18.99 20.83
N GLY A 655 -10.33 -19.30 21.74
CA GLY A 655 -10.01 -19.94 23.03
C GLY A 655 -9.02 -19.12 23.88
N GLU A 656 -7.98 -19.77 24.42
CA GLU A 656 -6.87 -19.15 25.18
C GLU A 656 -6.06 -18.11 24.39
N MET A 657 -6.19 -18.10 23.06
CA MET A 657 -5.58 -17.12 22.17
C MET A 657 -6.50 -15.91 21.88
N SER A 658 -7.69 -15.82 22.48
CA SER A 658 -8.63 -14.70 22.24
C SER A 658 -8.12 -13.37 22.79
N TYR A 659 -8.44 -12.28 22.09
CA TYR A 659 -8.07 -10.91 22.46
C TYR A 659 -9.11 -9.88 21.99
N SER A 660 -8.96 -8.66 22.50
CA SER A 660 -9.71 -7.48 22.08
C SER A 660 -8.76 -6.33 21.72
N TYR A 661 -9.28 -5.33 21.01
CA TYR A 661 -8.59 -4.07 20.75
C TYR A 661 -9.13 -2.95 21.64
N ASP A 662 -8.22 -2.18 22.24
CA ASP A 662 -8.52 -0.90 22.87
C ASP A 662 -8.07 0.24 21.95
N PHE A 663 -9.05 0.82 21.26
CA PHE A 663 -8.88 1.95 20.35
C PHE A 663 -8.88 3.31 21.06
N GLY A 664 -9.15 3.35 22.38
CA GLY A 664 -9.36 4.58 23.13
C GLY A 664 -10.42 5.49 22.49
N LEU A 665 -10.15 6.80 22.50
CA LEU A 665 -11.04 7.83 21.95
C LEU A 665 -10.65 8.28 20.52
N SER A 666 -9.69 7.62 19.88
CA SER A 666 -9.17 7.95 18.54
C SER A 666 -10.26 8.03 17.45
N SER A 667 -9.92 8.57 16.29
CA SER A 667 -10.79 8.55 15.10
C SER A 667 -11.07 7.10 14.68
N LEU A 668 -10.06 6.22 14.75
CA LEU A 668 -10.19 4.78 14.58
C LEU A 668 -11.14 4.14 15.62
N GLY A 669 -11.13 4.61 16.86
CA GLY A 669 -12.08 4.18 17.90
C GLY A 669 -13.53 4.56 17.59
N GLY A 670 -13.76 5.77 17.07
CA GLY A 670 -15.09 6.17 16.58
C GLY A 670 -15.54 5.39 15.35
N LEU A 671 -14.62 5.05 14.45
CA LEU A 671 -14.87 4.16 13.31
C LEU A 671 -15.29 2.76 13.79
N ALA A 672 -14.61 2.21 14.81
CA ALA A 672 -14.96 0.94 15.44
C ALA A 672 -16.32 0.94 16.17
N GLN A 673 -16.75 2.10 16.70
CA GLN A 673 -18.05 2.27 17.37
C GLN A 673 -19.21 2.54 16.39
N GLN A 674 -18.97 3.33 15.35
CA GLN A 674 -20.01 3.81 14.42
C GLN A 674 -20.12 2.99 13.14
N CYS A 675 -19.13 2.16 12.80
CA CYS A 675 -19.13 1.32 11.60
C CYS A 675 -19.40 2.15 10.32
N ASP A 676 -20.28 1.67 9.43
CA ASP A 676 -20.72 2.36 8.21
C ASP A 676 -21.66 3.55 8.46
N LYS A 677 -21.66 4.10 9.68
CA LYS A 677 -22.29 5.37 10.06
C LYS A 677 -21.27 6.41 10.54
N TYR A 678 -19.97 6.11 10.56
CA TYR A 678 -18.93 7.07 10.92
C TYR A 678 -19.05 8.36 10.07
N GLY A 679 -19.07 9.53 10.74
CA GLY A 679 -19.32 10.85 10.14
C GLY A 679 -20.80 11.23 9.95
N SER A 680 -21.73 10.27 10.01
CA SER A 680 -23.18 10.49 9.82
C SER A 680 -23.80 11.35 10.95
N PRO A 681 -24.88 12.12 10.67
CA PRO A 681 -25.67 12.80 11.71
C PRO A 681 -26.34 11.89 12.74
N THR A 682 -26.57 10.62 12.38
CA THR A 682 -27.45 9.72 13.13
C THR A 682 -26.78 8.98 14.29
N THR A 683 -25.49 9.19 14.52
CA THR A 683 -24.70 8.48 15.54
C THR A 683 -23.90 9.45 16.41
N VAL A 684 -24.39 9.70 17.63
CA VAL A 684 -23.62 10.38 18.68
C VAL A 684 -22.62 9.38 19.26
N ARG A 685 -21.32 9.72 19.29
CA ARG A 685 -20.31 8.91 20.02
C ARG A 685 -20.69 8.89 21.51
N VAL A 686 -20.82 7.70 22.10
CA VAL A 686 -20.95 7.58 23.56
C VAL A 686 -19.64 8.04 24.20
N GLY A 687 -19.73 8.98 25.15
CA GLY A 687 -18.57 9.53 25.86
C GLY A 687 -17.98 10.82 25.28
N LEU A 688 -18.54 11.42 24.22
CA LEU A 688 -18.05 12.73 23.71
C LEU A 688 -18.31 13.92 24.67
N GLU A 689 -19.17 13.75 25.67
CA GLU A 689 -19.41 14.76 26.71
C GLU A 689 -18.25 14.88 27.72
N GLU A 690 -17.43 13.83 27.86
CA GLU A 690 -16.10 13.92 28.47
C GLU A 690 -15.07 14.08 27.34
N ALA A 691 -14.65 15.32 27.10
CA ALA A 691 -13.88 15.71 25.92
C ALA A 691 -12.63 14.84 25.69
N THR A 692 -12.39 14.47 24.42
CA THR A 692 -11.14 13.82 24.01
C THR A 692 -9.97 14.72 24.37
N THR A 693 -9.05 14.23 25.22
CA THR A 693 -7.94 15.05 25.74
C THR A 693 -6.89 15.42 24.69
N ASP A 694 -6.92 14.80 23.51
CA ASP A 694 -6.22 15.25 22.33
C ASP A 694 -7.14 16.11 21.44
N GLU A 695 -6.88 17.42 21.40
CA GLU A 695 -7.64 18.39 20.61
C GLU A 695 -7.65 18.04 19.11
N VAL A 696 -6.61 17.38 18.61
CA VAL A 696 -6.43 17.09 17.17
C VAL A 696 -7.37 15.98 16.71
N VAL A 697 -7.58 14.95 17.54
CA VAL A 697 -8.57 13.88 17.26
C VAL A 697 -9.99 14.48 17.18
N SER A 698 -10.32 15.39 18.10
CA SER A 698 -11.62 16.07 18.10
C SER A 698 -11.88 16.84 16.79
N LYS A 699 -10.82 17.36 16.15
CA LYS A 699 -10.90 18.09 14.88
C LYS A 699 -11.08 17.16 13.68
N GLU A 700 -10.43 15.99 13.63
CA GLU A 700 -10.65 15.03 12.54
C GLU A 700 -12.10 14.51 12.54
N ASP A 701 -12.67 14.20 13.72
CA ASP A 701 -14.10 13.86 13.84
C ASP A 701 -15.02 15.01 13.40
N GLN A 702 -14.77 16.24 13.87
CA GLN A 702 -15.56 17.43 13.52
C GLN A 702 -15.49 17.74 12.01
N PHE A 703 -14.32 17.63 11.41
CA PHE A 703 -14.10 17.72 9.98
C PHE A 703 -14.92 16.69 9.21
N MET A 704 -14.79 15.39 9.53
CA MET A 704 -15.56 14.33 8.86
C MET A 704 -17.07 14.55 9.01
N ARG A 705 -17.51 15.04 10.17
CA ARG A 705 -18.91 15.36 10.50
C ARG A 705 -19.45 16.55 9.70
N GLU A 706 -18.69 17.63 9.56
CA GLU A 706 -19.07 18.82 8.78
C GLU A 706 -19.04 18.54 7.27
N MET A 707 -18.00 17.87 6.78
CA MET A 707 -17.89 17.48 5.37
C MET A 707 -19.02 16.53 4.95
N TYR A 708 -19.44 15.60 5.81
CA TYR A 708 -20.60 14.73 5.55
C TYR A 708 -21.88 15.55 5.39
N LEU A 709 -22.14 16.50 6.29
CA LEU A 709 -23.29 17.41 6.19
C LEU A 709 -23.22 18.29 4.94
N TYR A 710 -22.02 18.75 4.55
CA TYR A 710 -21.84 19.59 3.38
C TYR A 710 -22.13 18.83 2.08
N CYS A 711 -21.55 17.65 1.90
CA CYS A 711 -21.87 16.77 0.78
C CYS A 711 -23.36 16.43 0.73
N GLN A 712 -23.99 16.15 1.88
CA GLN A 712 -25.43 15.92 1.96
C GLN A 712 -26.26 17.14 1.52
N ALA A 713 -25.85 18.36 1.90
CA ALA A 713 -26.49 19.61 1.49
C ALA A 713 -26.29 19.92 -0.01
N GLN A 714 -25.20 19.44 -0.62
CA GLN A 714 -24.95 19.48 -2.06
C GLN A 714 -25.63 18.32 -2.83
N ASN A 715 -26.54 17.58 -2.19
CA ASN A 715 -27.29 16.45 -2.77
C ASN A 715 -26.41 15.27 -3.26
N VAL A 716 -25.22 15.08 -2.68
CA VAL A 716 -24.38 13.90 -2.96
C VAL A 716 -25.10 12.64 -2.46
N PRO A 717 -25.21 11.56 -3.27
CA PRO A 717 -25.78 10.28 -2.83
C PRO A 717 -25.10 9.77 -1.56
N GLN A 718 -25.90 9.33 -0.57
CA GLN A 718 -25.42 9.07 0.80
C GLN A 718 -24.33 7.98 0.87
N ASP A 719 -24.39 7.01 -0.04
CA ASP A 719 -23.41 5.95 -0.26
C ASP A 719 -22.09 6.46 -0.87
N GLN A 720 -22.11 7.57 -1.60
CA GLN A 720 -20.94 8.18 -2.23
C GLN A 720 -20.27 9.27 -1.38
N ILE A 721 -20.95 9.83 -0.37
CA ILE A 721 -20.44 10.96 0.45
C ILE A 721 -19.00 10.73 0.93
N MET A 722 -18.73 9.57 1.53
CA MET A 722 -17.42 9.26 2.12
C MET A 722 -16.32 9.05 1.06
N GLU A 723 -16.68 8.65 -0.16
CA GLU A 723 -15.75 8.57 -1.28
C GLU A 723 -15.44 9.96 -1.86
N ARG A 724 -16.43 10.88 -1.92
CA ARG A 724 -16.17 12.29 -2.26
C ARG A 724 -15.23 12.96 -1.26
N ILE A 725 -15.47 12.77 0.04
CA ILE A 725 -14.59 13.28 1.12
C ILE A 725 -13.18 12.71 0.99
N ASN A 726 -13.04 11.44 0.57
CA ASN A 726 -11.73 10.83 0.38
C ASN A 726 -10.98 11.39 -0.85
N TRP A 727 -11.67 11.74 -1.94
CA TRP A 727 -11.03 12.44 -3.06
C TRP A 727 -10.58 13.85 -2.68
N MET A 728 -11.38 14.57 -1.88
CA MET A 728 -10.99 15.87 -1.29
C MET A 728 -9.74 15.74 -0.41
N GLN A 729 -9.66 14.68 0.39
CA GLN A 729 -8.50 14.35 1.22
C GLN A 729 -7.25 14.08 0.36
N CYS A 730 -7.39 13.39 -0.79
CA CYS A 730 -6.31 13.20 -1.74
C CYS A 730 -5.82 14.54 -2.34
N VAL A 731 -6.73 15.44 -2.73
CA VAL A 731 -6.38 16.78 -3.25
C VAL A 731 -5.61 17.57 -2.21
N PHE A 732 -6.09 17.61 -0.97
CA PHE A 732 -5.38 18.26 0.13
C PHE A 732 -3.98 17.66 0.39
N HIS A 733 -3.82 16.34 0.32
CA HIS A 733 -2.49 15.72 0.46
C HIS A 733 -1.55 16.10 -0.69
N ASN A 734 -2.07 16.28 -1.90
CA ASN A 734 -1.27 16.70 -3.04
C ASN A 734 -0.86 18.18 -2.95
N GLU A 735 -1.82 19.10 -2.82
CA GLU A 735 -1.60 20.55 -2.92
C GLU A 735 -1.03 21.19 -1.65
N CYS A 736 -1.26 20.57 -0.47
CA CYS A 736 -1.04 21.18 0.84
C CYS A 736 -0.13 20.35 1.78
N LYS A 737 0.43 19.22 1.30
CA LYS A 737 1.38 18.37 2.02
C LYS A 737 2.56 18.00 1.11
N GLN A 738 3.00 16.75 1.09
CA GLN A 738 4.21 16.33 0.35
C GLN A 738 4.00 16.05 -1.15
N GLY A 739 2.76 16.14 -1.67
CA GLY A 739 2.40 15.54 -2.96
C GLY A 739 1.91 14.10 -2.81
N VAL A 740 1.29 13.53 -3.85
CA VAL A 740 1.05 12.08 -3.95
C VAL A 740 1.98 11.45 -4.98
N PHE A 741 2.57 10.31 -4.64
CA PHE A 741 3.57 9.63 -5.47
C PHE A 741 3.16 8.18 -5.74
N ASP A 742 3.70 7.61 -6.82
CA ASP A 742 3.57 6.17 -7.09
C ASP A 742 4.60 5.35 -6.30
N TYR A 743 4.37 4.05 -6.19
CA TYR A 743 5.34 3.08 -5.68
C TYR A 743 6.61 3.07 -6.54
N SER A 744 7.77 3.13 -5.89
CA SER A 744 9.07 3.02 -6.57
C SER A 744 9.26 1.64 -7.23
N ASP A 745 10.02 1.59 -8.34
CA ASP A 745 10.35 0.35 -9.05
C ASP A 745 10.91 -0.73 -8.13
N ALA A 746 11.74 -0.33 -7.15
CA ALA A 746 12.29 -1.24 -6.15
C ALA A 746 11.21 -1.86 -5.26
N PHE A 747 10.19 -1.11 -4.84
CA PHE A 747 9.05 -1.63 -4.09
C PHE A 747 8.16 -2.52 -4.96
N ARG A 748 7.82 -2.05 -6.17
CA ARG A 748 7.02 -2.81 -7.16
C ARG A 748 7.64 -4.18 -7.44
N THR A 749 8.97 -4.24 -7.64
CA THR A 749 9.72 -5.49 -7.86
C THR A 749 9.81 -6.39 -6.62
N SER A 750 9.75 -5.82 -5.41
CA SER A 750 10.01 -6.55 -4.15
C SER A 750 8.75 -7.01 -3.39
N PHE A 751 7.58 -6.50 -3.78
CA PHE A 751 6.25 -6.83 -3.24
C PHE A 751 5.25 -7.25 -4.35
N ASP A 752 5.75 -7.45 -5.59
CA ASP A 752 4.99 -7.77 -6.81
C ASP A 752 3.78 -6.86 -7.08
N VAL A 753 3.95 -5.55 -6.89
CA VAL A 753 2.84 -4.57 -6.92
C VAL A 753 2.64 -4.03 -8.33
N HIS A 754 1.62 -4.55 -9.02
CA HIS A 754 1.21 -4.07 -10.35
C HIS A 754 0.44 -2.74 -10.30
N GLY A 755 -0.39 -2.49 -9.27
CA GLY A 755 -1.16 -1.25 -9.11
C GLY A 755 -0.37 -0.06 -8.58
N SER A 756 -1.02 1.11 -8.49
CA SER A 756 -0.47 2.35 -7.90
C SER A 756 -1.25 2.75 -6.62
N PRO A 757 -0.71 3.60 -5.72
CA PRO A 757 -1.42 4.08 -4.54
C PRO A 757 -2.74 4.79 -4.89
N TYR A 758 -3.76 4.62 -4.04
CA TYR A 758 -5.12 5.08 -4.35
C TYR A 758 -5.19 6.58 -4.65
N CYS A 759 -4.62 7.43 -3.79
CA CYS A 759 -4.68 8.88 -4.03
C CYS A 759 -3.85 9.34 -5.23
N TYR A 760 -2.79 8.62 -5.62
CA TYR A 760 -2.05 8.89 -6.85
C TYR A 760 -2.93 8.65 -8.09
N VAL A 761 -3.70 7.55 -8.09
CA VAL A 761 -4.71 7.28 -9.13
C VAL A 761 -5.80 8.35 -9.12
N THR A 762 -6.35 8.69 -7.96
CA THR A 762 -7.39 9.74 -7.82
C THR A 762 -6.92 11.09 -8.35
N ILE A 763 -5.70 11.52 -8.05
CA ILE A 763 -5.16 12.81 -8.50
C ILE A 763 -4.88 12.81 -10.01
N SER A 764 -4.35 11.71 -10.55
CA SER A 764 -4.20 11.52 -12.00
C SER A 764 -5.56 11.64 -12.72
N GLN A 765 -6.60 11.00 -12.18
CA GLN A 765 -7.96 11.03 -12.74
C GLN A 765 -8.67 12.40 -12.60
N LEU A 766 -8.39 13.16 -11.54
CA LEU A 766 -8.88 14.54 -11.40
C LEU A 766 -8.16 15.48 -12.37
N ALA A 767 -6.82 15.36 -12.49
CA ALA A 767 -6.01 16.19 -13.39
C ALA A 767 -6.35 15.96 -14.87
N ASN A 768 -6.58 14.70 -15.26
CA ASN A 768 -7.00 14.34 -16.63
C ASN A 768 -8.52 14.46 -16.88
N ARG A 769 -9.30 14.85 -15.84
CA ARG A 769 -10.75 15.08 -15.87
C ARG A 769 -11.62 13.83 -16.14
N THR A 770 -11.07 12.63 -15.98
CA THR A 770 -11.89 11.38 -15.97
C THR A 770 -12.67 11.21 -14.66
N LEU A 771 -12.26 11.90 -13.60
CA LEU A 771 -12.96 11.99 -12.32
C LEU A 771 -13.33 13.46 -12.02
N SER A 772 -14.42 13.66 -11.29
CA SER A 772 -14.79 14.97 -10.75
C SER A 772 -15.47 14.84 -9.39
N ILE A 773 -15.06 15.67 -8.44
CA ILE A 773 -15.57 15.68 -7.06
C ILE A 773 -17.07 16.02 -7.03
N ASN A 774 -17.55 16.95 -7.87
CA ASN A 774 -18.94 17.39 -7.97
C ASN A 774 -19.57 17.88 -6.65
N VAL A 775 -18.79 18.56 -5.80
CA VAL A 775 -19.26 19.21 -4.56
C VAL A 775 -18.75 20.64 -4.53
N PRO A 776 -19.44 21.61 -5.16
CA PRO A 776 -18.91 22.98 -5.30
C PRO A 776 -18.62 23.65 -3.95
N GLY A 777 -17.47 24.31 -3.81
CA GLY A 777 -17.11 25.09 -2.62
C GLY A 777 -16.61 24.27 -1.42
N TRP A 778 -16.38 22.96 -1.57
CA TRP A 778 -15.84 22.08 -0.53
C TRP A 778 -14.53 22.59 0.06
N GLU A 779 -13.72 23.28 -0.74
CA GLU A 779 -12.44 23.88 -0.38
C GLU A 779 -12.60 24.87 0.79
N GLN A 780 -13.68 25.64 0.79
CA GLN A 780 -14.00 26.64 1.82
C GLN A 780 -14.49 26.03 3.15
N VAL A 781 -14.87 24.74 3.14
CA VAL A 781 -15.21 23.96 4.33
C VAL A 781 -13.95 23.28 4.85
N TYR A 782 -13.18 22.66 3.96
CA TYR A 782 -11.91 22.02 4.25
C TYR A 782 -10.91 22.97 4.93
N ALA A 783 -10.78 24.19 4.42
CA ALA A 783 -9.90 25.24 4.94
C ALA A 783 -10.25 25.76 6.36
N ARG A 784 -11.41 25.36 6.93
CA ARG A 784 -11.79 25.66 8.33
C ARG A 784 -11.07 24.76 9.33
N HIS A 785 -10.76 23.53 8.90
CA HIS A 785 -10.18 22.48 9.73
C HIS A 785 -8.68 22.31 9.51
N TYR A 786 -8.22 22.46 8.27
CA TYR A 786 -6.84 22.23 7.89
C TYR A 786 -6.25 23.39 7.09
N SER A 787 -5.09 23.87 7.53
CA SER A 787 -4.35 24.93 6.85
C SER A 787 -3.60 24.39 5.63
N CYS A 788 -3.76 25.08 4.49
CA CYS A 788 -2.97 24.84 3.29
C CYS A 788 -1.84 25.86 3.19
N ALA A 789 -0.67 25.53 3.74
CA ALA A 789 0.56 26.27 3.47
C ALA A 789 1.21 25.67 2.21
N SER A 790 0.68 26.00 1.03
CA SER A 790 1.21 25.45 -0.22
C SER A 790 2.65 25.93 -0.44
N THR A 791 3.59 24.99 -0.40
CA THR A 791 5.03 25.19 -0.66
C THR A 791 5.42 24.83 -2.09
N VAL A 792 4.44 24.51 -2.94
CA VAL A 792 4.64 24.20 -4.37
C VAL A 792 4.54 25.52 -5.15
N MET A 793 5.69 26.15 -5.41
CA MET A 793 5.84 27.45 -6.05
C MET A 793 6.95 27.40 -7.11
#